data_AF-A0A1V8U1J1-F1
#
_entry.id   AF-A0A1V8U1J1-F1
#
_cell.length_a   1.000
_cell.length_b   1.000
_cell.length_c   1.000
_cell.angle_alpha   90.00
_cell.angle_beta   90.00
_cell.angle_gamma   90.00
#
_symmetry.space_group_name_H-M   'P 1'
#
loop_
_entity.id
_entity.type
_entity.pdbx_description
1 polymer ?
#
loop_
_entity_poly.entity_id
_entity_poly.type
_entity_poly.pdbx_seq_one_letter_code
_entity_poly.pdbx_strand_id
1 'polypeptide(L)'
;MLARRHTSQILAASFAQLNLPWLAPAQLRWTATQAAAATSQPALRPRKRNGLRGASTRQAQVRQLATAADAYTPSQAAQYPPPGYRGASPFKSSADLNVPWDASSVKASPPLSSLRPVGLPVLIDTSTMEEEPTIRVQSGIVGTTQDLVQHLHTSLRVGRMDRAENIVKRLAEMNGSASPEVVHAHAVYLEGMLGELLGLPRGSEDEATLAGKMAHWFELEVFGKGVTLEPGMLVTMIRSSLRNQSTSSRDRAIRRFVEMARQLGDETHDEVLNAEDYDDNEFALLGAATSEFYEEIEEELPASQDLKQAVAEARETMIRPDKVSPEELPEVLATEQKGEGLEYIKKAMQAFTDSALVNPGATIEEQRKLAYQRQVEMEKNSADIALERWRKADEELRKIGIISSMQSKPVGALMWQWFTALMPILEQELAEVKKVLATPNSRDLDRLSYGPYLEILPLRKIAASTILHTMGIITRGKDHHSGAYQTEAKLGVLTISLGKAIEQECIVANAFKTTKGREHNNTTRQRRRASNNRRGQRRLQAAASASDKSAEQKLKYSEWPSQVKVKLGAMLLSKLIETAQMPVTKTHPRTKAKITQMQPAFLHRQKYMNGKRFGMFTPNPALVTKVQSEPITSLMAKRMPMIVEPKPWTGWQEGGYYQYPSSILRLTNGEKSAKDYFTAAHEQGDMKQIYAGLTALGKTPWKINHDVLKVQLEAWNSGEAIANFAPLHPHIDIPAEPEPSTDPSPRRRWLTEVREIENRRSGYHSQRCF
;
A
#
# COMPACT_ATOMS: atom_id res chain seq x y z
N MET A 1 -21.37 -53.10 -42.63
CA MET A 1 -21.21 -52.97 -41.16
C MET A 1 -21.13 -54.35 -40.51
N LEU A 2 -20.02 -55.08 -40.69
CA LEU A 2 -19.83 -56.44 -40.13
C LEU A 2 -18.34 -56.78 -39.96
N ALA A 3 -17.53 -55.84 -39.43
CA ALA A 3 -16.09 -56.08 -39.21
C ALA A 3 -15.45 -55.29 -38.03
N ARG A 4 -16.24 -54.87 -37.02
CA ARG A 4 -15.69 -54.19 -35.82
C ARG A 4 -16.23 -54.71 -34.48
N ARG A 5 -16.87 -55.89 -34.48
CA ARG A 5 -17.43 -56.52 -33.26
C ARG A 5 -16.56 -57.62 -32.64
N HIS A 6 -15.38 -57.90 -33.20
CA HIS A 6 -14.56 -59.05 -32.77
C HIS A 6 -13.26 -58.69 -32.03
N THR A 7 -12.89 -57.41 -31.91
CA THR A 7 -11.67 -56.99 -31.19
C THR A 7 -11.91 -56.58 -29.73
N SER A 8 -13.16 -56.34 -29.32
CA SER A 8 -13.50 -55.97 -27.94
C SER A 8 -13.72 -57.17 -27.01
N GLN A 9 -13.92 -58.38 -27.55
CA GLN A 9 -14.09 -59.60 -26.74
C GLN A 9 -12.75 -60.20 -26.25
N ILE A 10 -11.65 -59.91 -26.93
CA ILE A 10 -10.32 -60.46 -26.58
C ILE A 10 -9.63 -59.64 -25.48
N LEU A 11 -9.92 -58.34 -25.35
CA LEU A 11 -9.37 -57.49 -24.27
C LEU A 11 -10.15 -57.60 -22.94
N ALA A 12 -11.40 -58.07 -22.98
CA ALA A 12 -12.22 -58.28 -21.79
C ALA A 12 -11.82 -59.56 -21.02
N ALA A 13 -11.29 -60.58 -21.72
CA ALA A 13 -10.86 -61.83 -21.12
C ALA A 13 -9.49 -61.73 -20.41
N SER A 14 -8.62 -60.79 -20.82
CA SER A 14 -7.28 -60.63 -20.22
C SER A 14 -7.25 -59.83 -18.91
N PHE A 15 -8.31 -59.07 -18.59
CA PHE A 15 -8.41 -58.34 -17.32
C PHE A 15 -9.03 -59.16 -16.18
N ALA A 16 -9.55 -60.37 -16.47
CA ALA A 16 -10.14 -61.25 -15.47
C ALA A 16 -9.10 -62.00 -14.61
N GLN A 17 -7.80 -61.94 -14.95
CA GLN A 17 -6.73 -62.69 -14.26
C GLN A 17 -5.93 -61.89 -13.22
N LEU A 18 -6.29 -60.64 -12.91
CA LEU A 18 -5.61 -59.83 -11.88
C LEU A 18 -6.58 -59.12 -10.92
N ASN A 19 -7.60 -59.85 -10.44
CA ASN A 19 -8.45 -59.38 -9.34
C ASN A 19 -7.93 -59.94 -8.00
N LEU A 20 -7.29 -59.07 -7.20
CA LEU A 20 -7.05 -59.30 -5.77
C LEU A 20 -8.33 -58.90 -4.98
N PRO A 21 -8.74 -59.67 -3.96
CA PRO A 21 -10.13 -59.71 -3.48
C PRO A 21 -10.55 -58.63 -2.46
N TRP A 22 -9.90 -57.46 -2.38
CA TRP A 22 -10.21 -56.47 -1.32
C TRP A 22 -10.65 -55.08 -1.78
N LEU A 23 -11.07 -54.92 -3.04
CA LEU A 23 -11.69 -53.67 -3.51
C LEU A 23 -13.03 -53.97 -4.17
N ALA A 24 -14.11 -53.75 -3.42
CA ALA A 24 -15.48 -53.80 -3.94
C ALA A 24 -15.73 -52.61 -4.90
N PRO A 25 -16.36 -52.82 -6.07
CA PRO A 25 -16.58 -51.79 -7.07
C PRO A 25 -17.98 -51.18 -6.97
N ALA A 26 -18.09 -49.85 -6.94
CA ALA A 26 -19.37 -49.17 -7.18
C ALA A 26 -19.56 -48.99 -8.70
N GLN A 27 -20.60 -49.65 -9.19
CA GLN A 27 -20.98 -49.79 -10.59
C GLN A 27 -21.40 -48.47 -11.26
N LEU A 28 -20.99 -48.33 -12.51
CA LEU A 28 -21.50 -47.36 -13.50
C LEU A 28 -23.01 -47.59 -13.75
N ARG A 29 -23.82 -46.54 -13.64
CA ARG A 29 -25.14 -46.45 -14.30
C ARG A 29 -25.12 -45.36 -15.36
N TRP A 30 -25.29 -45.80 -16.61
CA TRP A 30 -25.68 -44.98 -17.74
C TRP A 30 -27.21 -44.96 -17.82
N THR A 31 -27.81 -43.78 -17.96
CA THR A 31 -29.17 -43.65 -18.50
C THR A 31 -29.24 -42.48 -19.47
N ALA A 32 -29.59 -42.83 -20.70
CA ALA A 32 -29.98 -41.95 -21.77
C ALA A 32 -31.40 -41.42 -21.56
N THR A 33 -31.68 -40.20 -22.02
CA THR A 33 -33.02 -39.84 -22.49
C THR A 33 -32.94 -38.71 -23.52
N GLN A 34 -33.52 -38.98 -24.69
CA GLN A 34 -33.82 -38.00 -25.74
C GLN A 34 -35.16 -37.32 -25.42
N ALA A 35 -35.34 -36.06 -25.83
CA ALA A 35 -36.62 -35.55 -26.33
C ALA A 35 -36.40 -34.28 -27.15
N ALA A 36 -37.02 -34.25 -28.33
CA ALA A 36 -37.04 -33.16 -29.29
C ALA A 36 -38.19 -32.19 -29.01
N ALA A 37 -38.00 -30.91 -29.34
CA ALA A 37 -39.09 -30.02 -29.74
C ALA A 37 -38.53 -28.86 -30.58
N ALA A 38 -39.10 -28.69 -31.77
CA ALA A 38 -38.91 -27.55 -32.66
C ALA A 38 -39.58 -26.29 -32.10
N THR A 39 -39.19 -25.09 -32.55
CA THR A 39 -40.02 -24.16 -33.37
C THR A 39 -39.28 -22.82 -33.63
N SER A 40 -39.41 -22.34 -34.88
CA SER A 40 -39.33 -20.96 -35.41
C SER A 40 -38.08 -20.08 -35.25
N GLN A 41 -37.44 -19.81 -36.40
CA GLN A 41 -36.72 -18.56 -36.71
C GLN A 41 -37.71 -17.40 -37.00
N PRO A 42 -37.21 -16.16 -37.10
CA PRO A 42 -36.98 -15.61 -38.44
C PRO A 42 -35.62 -14.89 -38.64
N ALA A 43 -35.04 -15.12 -39.83
CA ALA A 43 -34.44 -14.19 -40.81
C ALA A 43 -34.04 -12.76 -40.34
N LEU A 44 -32.97 -12.05 -40.77
CA LEU A 44 -32.03 -12.12 -41.90
C LEU A 44 -31.09 -10.88 -41.72
N ARG A 45 -29.75 -10.94 -41.83
CA ARG A 45 -28.88 -10.46 -42.95
C ARG A 45 -27.46 -10.08 -42.45
N PRO A 46 -26.42 -9.93 -43.31
CA PRO A 46 -25.14 -10.62 -43.14
C PRO A 46 -23.93 -9.68 -42.97
N ARG A 47 -22.79 -10.20 -42.47
CA ARG A 47 -21.48 -9.59 -42.81
C ARG A 47 -20.28 -10.56 -42.74
N LYS A 48 -19.77 -10.82 -43.95
CA LYS A 48 -18.38 -11.04 -44.40
C LYS A 48 -17.45 -12.01 -43.63
N ARG A 49 -17.17 -13.13 -44.31
CA ARG A 49 -15.96 -13.95 -44.22
C ARG A 49 -14.74 -13.22 -44.83
N ASN A 50 -13.59 -13.37 -44.17
CA ASN A 50 -12.23 -13.62 -44.70
C ASN A 50 -11.43 -14.12 -43.47
N GLY A 51 -10.95 -15.37 -43.37
CA GLY A 51 -9.79 -15.92 -44.09
C GLY A 51 -8.52 -15.22 -43.58
N LEU A 52 -7.69 -15.79 -42.70
CA LEU A 52 -6.79 -16.93 -42.97
C LEU A 52 -6.24 -17.53 -41.66
N ARG A 53 -5.97 -18.84 -41.70
CA ARG A 53 -5.32 -19.66 -40.65
C ARG A 53 -3.80 -19.45 -40.66
N GLY A 54 -3.21 -19.33 -39.47
CA GLY A 54 -1.80 -19.58 -39.20
C GLY A 54 -1.70 -20.53 -38.00
N ALA A 55 -1.02 -21.66 -38.20
CA ALA A 55 -0.90 -22.75 -37.22
C ALA A 55 -0.09 -22.33 -35.98
N SER A 56 -0.63 -22.57 -34.79
CA SER A 56 0.09 -22.43 -33.52
C SER A 56 0.41 -23.82 -32.97
N THR A 57 1.70 -24.07 -32.82
CA THR A 57 2.30 -25.19 -32.10
C THR A 57 1.98 -25.07 -30.61
N ARG A 58 1.41 -26.14 -30.04
CA ARG A 58 1.09 -26.24 -28.61
C ARG A 58 2.39 -26.27 -27.80
N GLN A 59 2.64 -25.23 -27.01
CA GLN A 59 3.56 -25.27 -25.87
C GLN A 59 2.78 -25.39 -24.57
N ALA A 60 3.24 -26.30 -23.72
CA ALA A 60 2.64 -26.66 -22.44
C ALA A 60 2.62 -25.47 -21.48
N GLN A 61 1.43 -25.18 -20.91
CA GLN A 61 1.27 -24.18 -19.86
C GLN A 61 1.46 -24.83 -18.49
N VAL A 62 2.55 -24.47 -17.81
CA VAL A 62 2.74 -24.72 -16.38
C VAL A 62 2.14 -23.52 -15.62
N ARG A 63 1.17 -23.77 -14.73
CA ARG A 63 0.64 -22.76 -13.81
C ARG A 63 1.54 -22.67 -12.59
N GLN A 64 1.95 -21.45 -12.23
CA GLN A 64 2.63 -21.13 -10.98
C GLN A 64 1.69 -20.40 -10.01
N LEU A 65 1.92 -20.66 -8.73
CA LEU A 65 1.09 -20.31 -7.57
C LEU A 65 1.04 -18.79 -7.32
N ALA A 66 -0.10 -18.35 -6.78
CA ALA A 66 -0.35 -16.99 -6.35
C ALA A 66 0.61 -16.59 -5.22
N THR A 67 1.52 -15.67 -5.52
CA THR A 67 2.30 -14.93 -4.51
C THR A 67 1.90 -13.47 -4.57
N ALA A 68 1.85 -12.80 -3.42
CA ALA A 68 1.34 -11.43 -3.27
C ALA A 68 2.18 -10.32 -3.93
N ALA A 69 3.14 -10.64 -4.80
CA ALA A 69 4.06 -9.68 -5.43
C ALA A 69 3.64 -9.18 -6.83
N ASP A 70 2.62 -9.76 -7.47
CA ASP A 70 2.39 -9.45 -8.89
C ASP A 70 1.27 -8.43 -9.13
N ALA A 71 1.60 -7.45 -9.99
CA ALA A 71 0.64 -6.56 -10.62
C ALA A 71 0.14 -7.27 -11.89
N TYR A 72 -1.14 -7.67 -11.87
CA TYR A 72 -1.82 -8.27 -13.00
C TYR A 72 -2.32 -7.18 -13.96
N THR A 73 -1.98 -7.29 -15.25
CA THR A 73 -2.57 -6.50 -16.35
C THR A 73 -3.28 -7.43 -17.34
N PRO A 74 -4.48 -7.05 -17.83
CA PRO A 74 -5.35 -7.96 -18.56
C PRO A 74 -4.91 -8.18 -20.01
N SER A 75 -5.13 -9.39 -20.52
CA SER A 75 -5.12 -9.66 -21.96
C SER A 75 -6.33 -9.01 -22.63
N GLN A 76 -6.11 -8.26 -23.70
CA GLN A 76 -7.17 -7.86 -24.63
C GLN A 76 -7.71 -9.09 -25.38
N ALA A 77 -8.71 -9.75 -24.80
CA ALA A 77 -9.73 -10.57 -25.49
C ALA A 77 -10.73 -11.13 -24.46
N ALA A 78 -11.40 -10.26 -23.69
CA ALA A 78 -12.56 -10.69 -22.89
C ALA A 78 -13.83 -10.53 -23.73
N GLN A 79 -14.21 -11.59 -24.45
CA GLN A 79 -15.62 -11.79 -24.79
C GLN A 79 -16.32 -12.21 -23.50
N TYR A 80 -17.21 -11.35 -22.98
CA TYR A 80 -18.11 -11.68 -21.89
C TYR A 80 -18.83 -13.01 -22.17
N PRO A 81 -18.95 -13.95 -21.22
CA PRO A 81 -19.97 -14.98 -21.30
C PRO A 81 -21.32 -14.38 -20.87
N PRO A 82 -22.44 -14.78 -21.48
CA PRO A 82 -23.76 -14.29 -21.10
C PRO A 82 -24.19 -14.87 -19.72
N PRO A 83 -25.14 -14.23 -19.03
CA PRO A 83 -25.59 -14.67 -17.72
C PRO A 83 -26.42 -15.95 -17.86
N GLY A 84 -25.93 -17.07 -17.30
CA GLY A 84 -26.64 -18.35 -17.35
C GLY A 84 -25.79 -19.62 -17.19
N TYR A 85 -24.48 -19.53 -17.00
CA TYR A 85 -23.62 -20.71 -16.82
C TYR A 85 -23.70 -21.26 -15.38
N ARG A 86 -24.74 -22.06 -15.10
CA ARG A 86 -24.69 -23.11 -14.07
C ARG A 86 -24.27 -24.42 -14.73
N GLY A 87 -23.19 -25.02 -14.25
CA GLY A 87 -22.83 -26.42 -14.54
C GLY A 87 -21.54 -26.59 -15.34
N ALA A 88 -20.61 -27.34 -14.75
CA ALA A 88 -19.40 -27.92 -15.35
C ALA A 88 -18.31 -26.95 -15.83
N SER A 89 -17.35 -26.67 -14.94
CA SER A 89 -16.02 -26.18 -15.31
C SER A 89 -15.22 -27.29 -16.03
N PRO A 90 -14.56 -27.05 -17.18
CA PRO A 90 -13.68 -28.01 -17.83
C PRO A 90 -12.24 -27.99 -17.27
N PHE A 91 -12.00 -27.32 -16.15
CA PHE A 91 -10.67 -27.24 -15.53
C PHE A 91 -10.50 -28.31 -14.44
N LYS A 92 -10.16 -29.54 -14.84
CA LYS A 92 -9.53 -30.52 -13.93
C LYS A 92 -8.05 -30.64 -14.31
N SER A 93 -7.17 -30.23 -13.40
CA SER A 93 -5.74 -30.54 -13.47
C SER A 93 -5.54 -32.03 -13.23
N SER A 94 -4.58 -32.67 -13.90
CA SER A 94 -4.20 -34.06 -13.60
C SER A 94 -3.61 -34.23 -12.19
N ALA A 95 -3.19 -33.13 -11.55
CA ALA A 95 -2.73 -33.13 -10.17
C ALA A 95 -3.86 -33.21 -9.12
N ASP A 96 -5.11 -32.92 -9.51
CA ASP A 96 -6.28 -32.93 -8.61
C ASP A 96 -6.98 -34.30 -8.54
N LEU A 97 -6.44 -35.31 -9.23
CA LEU A 97 -7.02 -36.66 -9.28
C LEU A 97 -6.94 -37.42 -7.95
N ASN A 98 -6.07 -37.00 -7.02
CA ASN A 98 -5.77 -37.73 -5.79
C ASN A 98 -6.07 -36.95 -4.50
N VAL A 99 -6.89 -35.89 -4.54
CA VAL A 99 -7.30 -35.18 -3.32
C VAL A 99 -8.57 -35.86 -2.77
N PRO A 100 -8.55 -36.49 -1.58
CA PRO A 100 -9.67 -37.27 -1.04
C PRO A 100 -10.76 -36.42 -0.38
N TRP A 101 -10.77 -35.10 -0.63
CA TRP A 101 -11.81 -34.21 -0.15
C TRP A 101 -12.94 -34.14 -1.19
N ASP A 102 -13.84 -35.11 -1.11
CA ASP A 102 -15.07 -35.13 -1.88
C ASP A 102 -16.05 -34.07 -1.35
N ALA A 103 -15.93 -32.85 -1.87
CA ALA A 103 -16.84 -31.74 -1.59
C ALA A 103 -18.27 -31.98 -2.13
N SER A 104 -18.53 -33.09 -2.83
CA SER A 104 -19.87 -33.41 -3.36
C SER A 104 -20.87 -33.88 -2.29
N SER A 105 -20.41 -34.19 -1.08
CA SER A 105 -21.25 -34.69 0.02
C SER A 105 -21.88 -33.60 0.91
N VAL A 106 -21.58 -32.33 0.70
CA VAL A 106 -22.27 -31.24 1.39
C VAL A 106 -23.65 -31.08 0.75
N LYS A 107 -24.65 -31.78 1.33
CA LYS A 107 -26.08 -31.52 1.07
C LYS A 107 -26.27 -30.02 1.08
N ALA A 108 -26.84 -29.48 0.00
CA ALA A 108 -27.02 -28.06 -0.24
C ALA A 108 -27.63 -27.35 0.98
N SER A 109 -26.77 -26.85 1.84
CA SER A 109 -27.08 -25.73 2.72
C SER A 109 -27.48 -24.56 1.81
N PRO A 110 -28.37 -23.66 2.25
CA PRO A 110 -28.67 -22.46 1.51
C PRO A 110 -27.34 -21.78 1.15
N PRO A 111 -27.18 -21.23 -0.07
CA PRO A 111 -25.92 -20.65 -0.49
C PRO A 111 -25.47 -19.66 0.59
N LEU A 112 -24.29 -19.91 1.17
CA LEU A 112 -23.68 -19.11 2.25
C LEU A 112 -23.63 -17.61 1.90
N SER A 113 -23.79 -17.28 0.62
CA SER A 113 -24.22 -15.96 0.18
C SER A 113 -24.97 -16.04 -1.14
N SER A 114 -26.22 -15.55 -1.19
CA SER A 114 -26.77 -15.05 -2.45
C SER A 114 -26.08 -13.72 -2.74
N LEU A 115 -25.29 -13.64 -3.81
CA LEU A 115 -24.93 -12.33 -4.37
C LEU A 115 -26.25 -11.57 -4.55
N ARG A 116 -26.30 -10.31 -4.09
CA ARG A 116 -27.48 -9.46 -4.27
C ARG A 116 -27.96 -9.59 -5.73
N PRO A 117 -29.28 -9.62 -5.99
CA PRO A 117 -29.78 -9.50 -7.35
C PRO A 117 -29.04 -8.32 -8.00
N VAL A 118 -28.48 -8.54 -9.19
CA VAL A 118 -27.66 -7.54 -9.88
C VAL A 118 -28.48 -6.26 -9.94
N GLY A 119 -28.12 -5.28 -9.09
CA GLY A 119 -28.68 -3.94 -9.17
C GLY A 119 -28.35 -3.33 -10.53
N LEU A 120 -29.03 -2.26 -10.90
CA LEU A 120 -28.61 -1.49 -12.07
C LEU A 120 -27.11 -1.15 -11.92
N PRO A 121 -26.29 -1.33 -12.97
CA PRO A 121 -24.88 -1.02 -12.88
C PRO A 121 -24.71 0.45 -12.48
N VAL A 122 -23.74 0.73 -11.61
CA VAL A 122 -23.33 2.11 -11.35
C VAL A 122 -22.91 2.71 -12.69
N LEU A 123 -23.63 3.73 -13.14
CA LEU A 123 -23.28 4.47 -14.36
C LEU A 123 -22.53 5.73 -13.92
N ILE A 124 -21.25 5.79 -14.29
CA ILE A 124 -20.43 7.00 -14.12
C ILE A 124 -20.28 7.62 -15.50
N ASP A 125 -21.09 8.63 -15.81
CA ASP A 125 -21.01 9.37 -17.07
C ASP A 125 -19.83 10.35 -17.04
N THR A 126 -18.61 9.83 -17.21
CA THR A 126 -17.39 10.65 -17.25
C THR A 126 -17.27 11.45 -18.55
N SER A 127 -18.02 11.11 -19.60
CA SER A 127 -17.92 11.77 -20.92
C SER A 127 -18.61 13.13 -20.99
N THR A 128 -19.50 13.43 -20.05
CA THR A 128 -20.26 14.70 -19.98
C THR A 128 -19.84 15.58 -18.81
N MET A 129 -18.95 15.12 -17.93
CA MET A 129 -18.40 15.96 -16.87
C MET A 129 -17.39 16.93 -17.46
N GLU A 130 -17.62 18.23 -17.27
CA GLU A 130 -16.62 19.25 -17.59
C GLU A 130 -15.39 19.03 -16.71
N GLU A 131 -14.19 19.15 -17.30
CA GLU A 131 -12.95 19.11 -16.51
C GLU A 131 -12.97 20.24 -15.49
N GLU A 132 -12.72 19.91 -14.21
CA GLU A 132 -12.72 20.92 -13.15
C GLU A 132 -11.74 22.06 -13.49
N PRO A 133 -12.16 23.33 -13.35
CA PRO A 133 -11.34 24.46 -13.71
C PRO A 133 -10.07 24.49 -12.85
N THR A 134 -8.91 24.62 -13.48
CA THR A 134 -7.65 24.81 -12.76
C THR A 134 -7.62 26.18 -12.10
N ILE A 135 -7.59 26.20 -10.78
CA ILE A 135 -7.57 27.39 -9.94
C ILE A 135 -6.13 27.80 -9.69
N ARG A 136 -5.81 29.07 -9.92
CA ARG A 136 -4.54 29.69 -9.50
C ARG A 136 -4.78 30.60 -8.30
N VAL A 137 -4.12 30.30 -7.19
CA VAL A 137 -4.16 31.12 -5.97
C VAL A 137 -3.01 32.13 -5.98
N GLN A 138 -1.79 31.63 -6.10
CA GLN A 138 -0.56 32.42 -6.13
C GLN A 138 0.54 31.66 -6.89
N SER A 139 1.70 32.26 -7.09
CA SER A 139 2.84 31.60 -7.74
C SER A 139 3.18 30.27 -7.04
N GLY A 140 3.14 29.17 -7.79
CA GLY A 140 3.38 27.82 -7.28
C GLY A 140 2.19 27.11 -6.63
N ILE A 141 1.02 27.75 -6.52
CA ILE A 141 -0.24 27.13 -6.09
C ILE A 141 -1.24 27.15 -7.24
N VAL A 142 -1.36 26.00 -7.89
CA VAL A 142 -2.29 25.78 -9.00
C VAL A 142 -2.86 24.38 -8.85
N GLY A 143 -4.17 24.23 -9.06
CA GLY A 143 -4.80 22.92 -9.08
C GLY A 143 -6.32 22.99 -9.05
N THR A 144 -6.94 21.83 -8.96
CA THR A 144 -8.37 21.66 -8.69
C THR A 144 -8.73 22.11 -7.26
N THR A 145 -10.02 22.18 -6.93
CA THR A 145 -10.48 22.45 -5.55
C THR A 145 -9.89 21.44 -4.56
N GLN A 146 -9.85 20.15 -4.94
CA GLN A 146 -9.24 19.08 -4.13
C GLN A 146 -7.73 19.26 -3.95
N ASP A 147 -7.02 19.68 -5.01
CA ASP A 147 -5.59 19.98 -4.94
C ASP A 147 -5.32 21.15 -4.00
N LEU A 148 -6.18 22.17 -4.00
CA LEU A 148 -6.08 23.32 -3.10
C LEU A 148 -6.31 22.94 -1.64
N VAL A 149 -7.31 22.10 -1.35
CA VAL A 149 -7.51 21.54 0.01
C VAL A 149 -6.27 20.77 0.46
N GLN A 150 -5.61 20.03 -0.44
CA GLN A 150 -4.36 19.36 -0.11
C GLN A 150 -3.18 20.33 0.09
N HIS A 151 -3.11 21.40 -0.70
CA HIS A 151 -2.16 22.49 -0.47
C HIS A 151 -2.39 23.19 0.88
N LEU A 152 -3.64 23.32 1.33
CA LEU A 152 -4.00 23.86 2.64
C LEU A 152 -3.48 22.95 3.76
N HIS A 153 -3.83 21.66 3.73
CA HIS A 153 -3.36 20.67 4.70
C HIS A 153 -1.83 20.64 4.79
N THR A 154 -1.14 20.70 3.66
CA THR A 154 0.34 20.70 3.66
C THR A 154 0.92 22.00 4.19
N SER A 155 0.34 23.15 3.87
CA SER A 155 0.80 24.45 4.37
C SER A 155 0.63 24.56 5.89
N LEU A 156 -0.50 24.10 6.43
CA LEU A 156 -0.76 24.07 7.87
C LEU A 156 0.17 23.13 8.62
N ARG A 157 0.44 21.93 8.07
CA ARG A 157 1.39 20.97 8.68
C ARG A 157 2.81 21.50 8.78
N VAL A 158 3.20 22.37 7.85
CA VAL A 158 4.53 23.00 7.83
C VAL A 158 4.55 24.29 8.69
N GLY A 159 3.39 24.80 9.12
CA GLY A 159 3.27 26.04 9.89
C GLY A 159 3.32 27.30 9.02
N ARG A 160 2.93 27.22 7.75
CA ARG A 160 2.91 28.36 6.81
C ARG A 160 1.52 28.97 6.75
N MET A 161 1.17 29.74 7.77
CA MET A 161 -0.19 30.27 7.95
C MET A 161 -0.59 31.26 6.84
N ASP A 162 0.29 32.18 6.43
CA ASP A 162 0.00 33.15 5.36
C ASP A 162 -0.39 32.46 4.03
N ARG A 163 0.27 31.33 3.74
CA ARG A 163 -0.02 30.52 2.55
C ARG A 163 -1.36 29.82 2.68
N ALA A 164 -1.68 29.29 3.86
CA ALA A 164 -2.96 28.67 4.16
C ALA A 164 -4.10 29.68 4.03
N GLU A 165 -3.93 30.89 4.58
CA GLU A 165 -4.90 31.98 4.52
C GLU A 165 -5.29 32.32 3.07
N ASN A 166 -4.31 32.51 2.20
CA ASN A 166 -4.55 32.81 0.78
C ASN A 166 -5.32 31.68 0.06
N ILE A 167 -5.07 30.42 0.43
CA ILE A 167 -5.79 29.27 -0.13
C ILE A 167 -7.25 29.29 0.32
N VAL A 168 -7.52 29.51 1.61
CA VAL A 168 -8.89 29.54 2.16
C VAL A 168 -9.69 30.67 1.52
N LYS A 169 -9.14 31.89 1.44
CA LYS A 169 -9.80 33.02 0.77
C LYS A 169 -10.15 32.69 -0.67
N ARG A 170 -9.20 32.10 -1.41
CA ARG A 170 -9.42 31.77 -2.81
C ARG A 170 -10.44 30.65 -3.00
N LEU A 171 -10.48 29.66 -2.11
CA LEU A 171 -11.52 28.64 -2.10
C LEU A 171 -12.91 29.26 -1.86
N ALA A 172 -13.02 30.17 -0.89
CA ALA A 172 -14.27 30.86 -0.57
C ALA A 172 -14.74 31.83 -1.67
N GLU A 173 -13.82 32.43 -2.44
CA GLU A 173 -14.18 33.27 -3.60
C GLU A 173 -14.74 32.46 -4.78
N MET A 174 -14.28 31.23 -4.95
CA MET A 174 -14.59 30.42 -6.13
C MET A 174 -15.74 29.45 -5.91
N ASN A 175 -15.91 28.97 -4.69
CA ASN A 175 -16.98 28.05 -4.32
C ASN A 175 -18.01 28.77 -3.45
N GLY A 176 -19.26 28.27 -3.43
CA GLY A 176 -20.29 28.83 -2.56
C GLY A 176 -19.95 28.68 -1.07
N SER A 177 -20.45 29.58 -0.23
CA SER A 177 -20.21 29.57 1.24
C SER A 177 -20.71 28.29 1.94
N ALA A 178 -21.65 27.58 1.33
CA ALA A 178 -22.19 26.30 1.82
C ALA A 178 -21.48 25.06 1.21
N SER A 179 -20.43 25.25 0.40
CA SER A 179 -19.70 24.10 -0.17
C SER A 179 -18.88 23.38 0.91
N PRO A 180 -18.86 22.03 0.92
CA PRO A 180 -18.17 21.26 1.96
C PRO A 180 -16.65 21.52 1.97
N GLU A 181 -16.08 21.84 0.81
CA GLU A 181 -14.66 22.21 0.69
C GLU A 181 -14.32 23.50 1.42
N VAL A 182 -15.18 24.52 1.34
CA VAL A 182 -14.97 25.82 2.00
C VAL A 182 -15.16 25.70 3.50
N VAL A 183 -16.22 24.99 3.93
CA VAL A 183 -16.49 24.71 5.34
C VAL A 183 -15.28 24.00 5.96
N HIS A 184 -14.87 22.88 5.36
CA HIS A 184 -13.69 22.13 5.81
C HIS A 184 -12.42 23.00 5.79
N ALA A 185 -12.22 23.84 4.78
CA ALA A 185 -11.07 24.73 4.70
C ALA A 185 -11.00 25.74 5.85
N HIS A 186 -12.13 26.37 6.21
CA HIS A 186 -12.20 27.27 7.37
C HIS A 186 -12.00 26.50 8.69
N ALA A 187 -12.58 25.31 8.84
CA ALA A 187 -12.45 24.49 10.04
C ALA A 187 -10.98 24.12 10.30
N VAL A 188 -10.31 23.54 9.30
CA VAL A 188 -8.91 23.11 9.44
C VAL A 188 -7.97 24.31 9.61
N TYR A 189 -8.28 25.46 9.01
CA TYR A 189 -7.50 26.69 9.22
C TYR A 189 -7.63 27.21 10.67
N LEU A 190 -8.84 27.24 11.22
CA LEU A 190 -9.09 27.60 12.62
C LEU A 190 -8.39 26.62 13.58
N GLU A 191 -8.45 25.31 13.31
CA GLU A 191 -7.74 24.29 14.08
C GLU A 191 -6.21 24.50 14.03
N GLY A 192 -5.69 24.86 12.85
CA GLY A 192 -4.28 25.22 12.68
C GLY A 192 -3.86 26.42 13.53
N MET A 193 -4.67 27.49 13.53
CA MET A 193 -4.45 28.66 14.39
C MET A 193 -4.56 28.32 15.88
N LEU A 194 -5.50 27.46 16.27
CA LEU A 194 -5.61 26.98 17.66
C LEU A 194 -4.37 26.19 18.07
N GLY A 195 -3.82 25.36 17.18
CA GLY A 195 -2.58 24.62 17.44
C GLY A 195 -1.39 25.53 17.71
N GLU A 196 -1.24 26.60 16.93
CA GLU A 196 -0.22 27.64 17.15
C GLU A 196 -0.46 28.39 18.47
N LEU A 197 -1.72 28.76 18.74
CA LEU A 197 -2.12 29.42 19.98
C LEU A 197 -1.75 28.58 21.20
N LEU A 198 -2.09 27.29 21.21
CA LEU A 198 -1.79 26.36 22.30
C LEU A 198 -0.28 26.18 22.53
N GLY A 199 0.55 26.37 21.48
CA GLY A 199 2.00 26.33 21.57
C GLY A 199 2.64 27.58 22.20
N LEU A 200 1.91 28.70 22.25
CA LEU A 200 2.42 29.95 22.83
C LEU A 200 2.32 29.94 24.37
N PRO A 201 3.27 30.57 25.09
CA PRO A 201 3.19 30.75 26.54
C PRO A 201 1.94 31.53 26.94
N ARG A 202 1.31 31.15 28.06
CA ARG A 202 0.11 31.85 28.58
C ARG A 202 0.46 33.28 28.99
N GLY A 203 -0.32 34.24 28.51
CA GLY A 203 -0.18 35.67 28.78
C GLY A 203 0.84 36.41 27.92
N SER A 204 1.32 35.82 26.82
CA SER A 204 2.18 36.54 25.88
C SER A 204 1.38 37.53 25.03
N GLU A 205 2.03 38.61 24.58
CA GLU A 205 1.40 39.57 23.63
C GLU A 205 1.04 38.89 22.31
N ASP A 206 1.86 37.93 21.87
CA ASP A 206 1.62 37.11 20.68
C ASP A 206 0.35 36.27 20.81
N GLU A 207 0.06 35.75 22.01
CA GLU A 207 -1.17 34.99 22.28
C GLU A 207 -2.41 35.87 22.08
N ALA A 208 -2.42 37.06 22.70
CA ALA A 208 -3.54 37.99 22.58
C ALA A 208 -3.74 38.43 21.13
N THR A 209 -2.64 38.68 20.40
CA THR A 209 -2.66 39.06 18.99
C THR A 209 -3.23 37.94 18.11
N LEU A 210 -2.78 36.69 18.32
CA LEU A 210 -3.26 35.55 17.54
C LEU A 210 -4.71 35.20 17.87
N ALA A 211 -5.11 35.24 19.15
CA ALA A 211 -6.50 35.05 19.56
C ALA A 211 -7.42 36.12 18.95
N GLY A 212 -6.97 37.38 18.90
CA GLY A 212 -7.66 38.47 18.21
C GLY A 212 -7.80 38.23 16.71
N LYS A 213 -6.73 37.81 16.02
CA LYS A 213 -6.77 37.43 14.60
C LYS A 213 -7.74 36.28 14.33
N MET A 214 -7.74 35.26 15.20
CA MET A 214 -8.62 34.11 15.09
C MET A 214 -10.10 34.49 15.29
N ALA A 215 -10.41 35.33 16.28
CA ALA A 215 -11.76 35.86 16.48
C ALA A 215 -12.21 36.72 15.29
N HIS A 216 -11.34 37.62 14.82
CA HIS A 216 -11.60 38.46 13.66
C HIS A 216 -11.87 37.63 12.39
N TRP A 217 -11.08 36.58 12.16
CA TRP A 217 -11.28 35.65 11.06
C TRP A 217 -12.64 34.95 11.16
N PHE A 218 -12.99 34.42 12.33
CA PHE A 218 -14.29 33.77 12.54
C PHE A 218 -15.45 34.75 12.26
N GLU A 219 -15.38 35.98 12.77
CA GLU A 219 -16.46 36.94 12.60
C GLU A 219 -16.62 37.45 11.16
N LEU A 220 -15.53 37.74 10.46
CA LEU A 220 -15.60 38.29 9.11
C LEU A 220 -15.69 37.22 8.03
N GLU A 221 -14.82 36.21 8.09
CA GLU A 221 -14.63 35.25 7.00
C GLU A 221 -15.55 34.03 7.12
N VAL A 222 -15.92 33.61 8.34
CA VAL A 222 -16.84 32.49 8.56
C VAL A 222 -18.27 33.01 8.72
N PHE A 223 -18.53 33.77 9.79
CA PHE A 223 -19.87 34.23 10.12
C PHE A 223 -20.37 35.32 9.16
N GLY A 224 -19.55 36.35 8.91
CA GLY A 224 -19.92 37.49 8.06
C GLY A 224 -20.18 37.13 6.60
N LYS A 225 -19.52 36.10 6.07
CA LYS A 225 -19.74 35.57 4.72
C LYS A 225 -20.81 34.46 4.66
N GLY A 226 -21.45 34.13 5.78
CA GLY A 226 -22.50 33.12 5.84
C GLY A 226 -22.02 31.72 5.49
N VAL A 227 -20.83 31.33 5.94
CA VAL A 227 -20.33 29.95 5.84
C VAL A 227 -21.11 29.07 6.82
N THR A 228 -21.51 27.87 6.41
CA THR A 228 -22.22 26.95 7.30
C THR A 228 -21.30 26.52 8.44
N LEU A 229 -21.79 26.69 9.68
CA LEU A 229 -21.00 26.43 10.88
C LEU A 229 -20.93 24.93 11.19
N GLU A 230 -19.72 24.39 11.19
CA GLU A 230 -19.44 23.02 11.64
C GLU A 230 -19.23 23.00 13.17
N PRO A 231 -19.69 21.96 13.90
CA PRO A 231 -19.46 21.81 15.34
C PRO A 231 -17.97 21.96 15.73
N GLY A 232 -17.07 21.41 14.92
CA GLY A 232 -15.62 21.51 15.12
C GLY A 232 -15.09 22.95 15.16
N MET A 233 -15.67 23.86 14.36
CA MET A 233 -15.29 25.28 14.38
C MET A 233 -15.66 25.93 15.71
N LEU A 234 -16.87 25.65 16.22
CA LEU A 234 -17.36 26.19 17.49
C LEU A 234 -16.55 25.65 18.67
N VAL A 235 -16.24 24.35 18.67
CA VAL A 235 -15.34 23.74 19.65
C VAL A 235 -13.98 24.44 19.62
N THR A 236 -13.41 24.66 18.44
CA THR A 236 -12.12 25.34 18.27
C THR A 236 -12.14 26.77 18.82
N MET A 237 -13.21 27.53 18.59
CA MET A 237 -13.40 28.88 19.14
C MET A 237 -13.65 28.91 20.66
N ILE A 238 -14.34 27.90 21.20
CA ILE A 238 -14.52 27.75 22.65
C ILE A 238 -13.17 27.47 23.31
N ARG A 239 -12.36 26.59 22.71
CA ARG A 239 -11.02 26.25 23.21
C ARG A 239 -10.06 27.43 23.18
N SER A 240 -10.10 28.26 22.14
CA SER A 240 -9.31 29.50 22.12
C SER A 240 -9.78 30.47 23.21
N SER A 241 -11.08 30.60 23.41
CA SER A 241 -11.68 31.48 24.44
C SER A 241 -11.31 31.03 25.85
N LEU A 242 -11.19 29.72 26.10
CA LEU A 242 -10.82 29.16 27.40
C LEU A 242 -9.44 29.60 27.90
N ARG A 243 -8.53 30.03 27.02
CA ARG A 243 -7.21 30.56 27.40
C ARG A 243 -7.24 32.01 27.88
N ASN A 244 -8.33 32.73 27.65
CA ASN A 244 -8.47 34.12 28.06
C ASN A 244 -8.35 34.25 29.59
N GLN A 245 -7.50 35.18 30.05
CA GLN A 245 -7.22 35.41 31.47
C GLN A 245 -8.43 36.00 32.22
N SER A 246 -9.29 36.74 31.54
CA SER A 246 -10.47 37.35 32.16
C SER A 246 -11.61 36.34 32.23
N THR A 247 -11.95 35.91 33.46
CA THR A 247 -13.08 34.99 33.71
C THR A 247 -14.38 35.50 33.11
N SER A 248 -14.71 36.78 33.29
CA SER A 248 -15.97 37.35 32.76
C SER A 248 -16.00 37.39 31.23
N SER A 249 -14.87 37.72 30.59
CA SER A 249 -14.77 37.78 29.13
C SER A 249 -14.80 36.38 28.51
N ARG A 250 -14.08 35.44 29.13
CA ARG A 250 -14.07 34.03 28.77
C ARG A 250 -15.46 33.43 28.82
N ASP A 251 -16.14 33.53 29.95
CA ASP A 251 -17.43 32.86 30.15
C ASP A 251 -18.51 33.45 29.22
N ARG A 252 -18.44 34.76 28.92
CA ARG A 252 -19.30 35.41 27.93
C ARG A 252 -19.04 34.90 26.51
N ALA A 253 -17.77 34.73 26.12
CA ALA A 253 -17.41 34.19 24.81
C ALA A 253 -17.88 32.73 24.66
N ILE A 254 -17.67 31.90 25.69
CA ILE A 254 -18.13 30.51 25.73
C ILE A 254 -19.65 30.44 25.54
N ARG A 255 -20.41 31.20 26.33
CA ARG A 255 -21.88 31.26 26.23
C ARG A 255 -22.35 31.68 24.84
N ARG A 256 -21.67 32.64 24.21
CA ARG A 256 -21.97 33.07 22.83
C ARG A 256 -21.82 31.91 21.83
N PHE A 257 -20.73 31.14 21.89
CA PHE A 257 -20.52 30.02 20.97
C PHE A 257 -21.47 28.85 21.23
N VAL A 258 -21.78 28.55 22.49
CA VAL A 258 -22.76 27.53 22.87
C VAL A 258 -24.17 27.90 22.42
N GLU A 259 -24.56 29.18 22.56
CA GLU A 259 -25.85 29.66 22.06
C GLU A 259 -25.93 29.59 20.54
N MET A 260 -24.83 29.87 19.81
CA MET A 260 -24.77 29.63 18.37
C MET A 260 -24.95 28.14 18.03
N ALA A 261 -24.36 27.22 18.81
CA ALA A 261 -24.56 25.78 18.62
C ALA A 261 -26.04 25.38 18.84
N ARG A 262 -26.70 25.96 19.84
CA ARG A 262 -28.13 25.75 20.13
C ARG A 262 -29.03 26.22 18.99
N GLN A 263 -28.73 27.36 18.39
CA GLN A 263 -29.48 27.91 17.25
C GLN A 263 -29.38 27.03 15.99
N LEU A 264 -28.27 26.29 15.84
CA LEU A 264 -28.07 25.36 14.73
C LEU A 264 -28.83 24.03 14.95
N GLY A 265 -29.08 23.65 16.20
CA GLY A 265 -29.87 22.48 16.59
C GLY A 265 -29.42 21.83 17.89
N ASP A 266 -30.30 21.04 18.50
CA ASP A 266 -30.01 20.34 19.76
C ASP A 266 -28.88 19.29 19.57
N GLU A 267 -28.81 18.65 18.40
CA GLU A 267 -27.78 17.67 18.08
C GLU A 267 -26.38 18.32 18.00
N THR A 268 -26.26 19.48 17.35
CA THR A 268 -25.01 20.23 17.27
C THR A 268 -24.61 20.81 18.62
N HIS A 269 -25.58 21.23 19.43
CA HIS A 269 -25.34 21.69 20.79
C HIS A 269 -24.73 20.58 21.67
N ASP A 270 -25.31 19.39 21.64
CA ASP A 270 -24.80 18.24 22.40
C ASP A 270 -23.43 17.78 21.90
N GLU A 271 -23.19 17.80 20.58
CA GLU A 271 -21.89 17.47 20.01
C GLU A 271 -20.80 18.45 20.43
N VAL A 272 -21.10 19.76 20.44
CA VAL A 272 -20.16 20.80 20.89
C VAL A 272 -19.84 20.64 22.37
N LEU A 273 -20.83 20.47 23.25
CA LEU A 273 -20.58 20.34 24.69
C LEU A 273 -19.84 19.05 25.06
N ASN A 274 -20.09 17.96 24.33
CA ASN A 274 -19.50 16.64 24.61
C ASN A 274 -18.31 16.30 23.68
N ALA A 275 -17.71 17.29 23.03
CA ALA A 275 -16.62 17.07 22.09
C ALA A 275 -15.41 16.36 22.73
N GLU A 276 -14.80 15.41 22.01
CA GLU A 276 -13.65 14.64 22.49
C GLU A 276 -12.36 15.47 22.64
N ASP A 277 -12.37 16.68 22.08
CA ASP A 277 -11.19 17.52 21.94
C ASP A 277 -10.84 18.26 23.23
N TYR A 278 -11.79 18.43 24.17
CA TYR A 278 -11.53 19.06 25.47
C TYR A 278 -10.66 18.19 26.39
N ASP A 279 -9.71 18.83 27.06
CA ASP A 279 -9.03 18.24 28.21
C ASP A 279 -9.91 18.30 29.48
N ASP A 280 -9.50 17.60 30.55
CA ASP A 280 -10.30 17.52 31.78
C ASP A 280 -10.47 18.89 32.47
N ASN A 281 -9.53 19.81 32.29
CA ASN A 281 -9.58 21.16 32.86
C ASN A 281 -10.48 22.08 32.02
N GLU A 282 -10.33 22.04 30.70
CA GLU A 282 -11.18 22.71 29.71
C GLU A 282 -12.64 22.30 29.91
N PHE A 283 -12.89 21.01 30.12
CA PHE A 283 -14.24 20.49 30.36
C PHE A 283 -14.83 20.99 31.68
N ALA A 284 -14.05 21.03 32.76
CA ALA A 284 -14.50 21.56 34.04
C ALA A 284 -14.84 23.07 33.95
N LEU A 285 -14.00 23.84 33.24
CA LEU A 285 -14.24 25.26 32.99
C LEU A 285 -15.46 25.50 32.09
N LEU A 286 -15.65 24.66 31.08
CA LEU A 286 -16.82 24.68 30.21
C LEU A 286 -18.09 24.42 31.03
N GLY A 287 -18.11 23.35 31.84
CA GLY A 287 -19.25 23.01 32.70
C GLY A 287 -19.59 24.09 33.73
N ALA A 288 -18.58 24.79 34.28
CA ALA A 288 -18.80 25.92 35.17
C ALA A 288 -19.44 27.13 34.43
N ALA A 289 -19.03 27.39 33.18
CA ALA A 289 -19.56 28.48 32.37
C ALA A 289 -20.96 28.19 31.79
N THR A 290 -21.29 26.91 31.61
CA THR A 290 -22.54 26.42 30.99
C THR A 290 -23.47 25.70 31.96
N SER A 291 -23.30 25.88 33.27
CA SER A 291 -24.14 25.26 34.32
C SER A 291 -25.64 25.52 34.15
N GLU A 292 -26.01 26.64 33.53
CA GLU A 292 -27.39 27.03 33.17
C GLU A 292 -28.05 26.10 32.13
N PHE A 293 -27.26 25.31 31.39
CA PHE A 293 -27.73 24.41 30.33
C PHE A 293 -27.78 22.93 30.78
N TYR A 294 -27.30 22.60 31.98
CA TYR A 294 -27.38 21.25 32.54
C TYR A 294 -28.64 21.14 33.41
N GLU A 295 -29.62 20.33 33.00
CA GLU A 295 -30.61 19.79 33.93
C GLU A 295 -29.95 18.68 34.75
N GLU A 296 -30.05 18.75 36.09
CA GLU A 296 -29.59 17.68 36.99
C GLU A 296 -30.37 16.40 36.71
N ILE A 297 -29.69 15.37 36.21
CA ILE A 297 -30.23 14.01 36.14
C ILE A 297 -29.39 13.14 37.05
N GLU A 298 -29.94 12.80 38.21
CA GLU A 298 -29.51 11.66 38.99
C GLU A 298 -29.86 10.38 38.21
N GLU A 299 -28.86 9.69 37.65
CA GLU A 299 -29.04 8.33 37.13
C GLU A 299 -27.98 7.40 37.73
N GLU A 300 -28.48 6.42 38.51
CA GLU A 300 -27.69 5.32 39.05
C GLU A 300 -27.07 4.46 37.93
N LEU A 301 -25.76 4.21 38.02
CA LEU A 301 -24.98 3.43 37.07
C LEU A 301 -25.11 1.90 37.32
N PRO A 302 -25.58 1.08 36.36
CA PRO A 302 -25.39 -0.37 36.42
C PRO A 302 -24.07 -0.76 35.73
N ALA A 303 -23.39 -1.74 36.33
CA ALA A 303 -22.08 -2.23 35.91
C ALA A 303 -22.08 -2.83 34.48
N SER A 304 -21.16 -2.36 33.65
CA SER A 304 -20.90 -2.80 32.27
C SER A 304 -20.11 -4.12 32.21
N GLN A 305 -20.68 -5.20 32.75
CA GLN A 305 -20.07 -6.53 32.71
C GLN A 305 -20.45 -7.32 31.44
N ASP A 306 -21.62 -7.06 30.85
CA ASP A 306 -22.19 -7.95 29.83
C ASP A 306 -21.52 -7.89 28.45
N LEU A 307 -20.93 -6.75 28.06
CA LEU A 307 -20.31 -6.61 26.73
C LEU A 307 -18.88 -7.19 26.66
N LYS A 308 -18.20 -7.29 27.81
CA LYS A 308 -16.85 -7.87 27.91
C LYS A 308 -16.91 -9.40 27.88
N GLN A 309 -17.98 -9.97 28.41
CA GLN A 309 -18.19 -11.42 28.51
C GLN A 309 -18.52 -12.04 27.14
N ALA A 310 -19.37 -11.39 26.34
CA ALA A 310 -19.72 -11.84 24.99
C ALA A 310 -18.54 -11.84 23.98
N VAL A 311 -17.53 -10.98 24.19
CA VAL A 311 -16.30 -10.94 23.36
C VAL A 311 -15.26 -11.97 23.84
N ALA A 312 -15.30 -12.36 25.12
CA ALA A 312 -14.44 -13.37 25.70
C ALA A 312 -14.87 -14.79 25.29
N GLU A 313 -16.17 -15.07 25.27
CA GLU A 313 -16.73 -16.40 24.97
C GLU A 313 -16.60 -16.79 23.48
N ALA A 314 -16.51 -15.82 22.56
CA ALA A 314 -16.37 -16.10 21.13
C ALA A 314 -14.93 -16.44 20.66
N ARG A 315 -13.93 -16.45 21.57
CA ARG A 315 -12.50 -16.52 21.23
C ARG A 315 -11.77 -17.78 21.69
N GLU A 316 -12.46 -18.74 22.27
CA GLU A 316 -11.92 -20.08 22.51
C GLU A 316 -11.95 -20.90 21.21
N THR A 317 -10.93 -20.76 20.37
CA THR A 317 -10.67 -21.77 19.32
C THR A 317 -9.22 -22.22 19.37
N MET A 318 -9.06 -23.46 19.83
CA MET A 318 -7.99 -24.43 19.56
C MET A 318 -6.59 -23.87 19.27
N ILE A 319 -5.86 -23.54 20.33
CA ILE A 319 -4.40 -23.48 20.28
C ILE A 319 -3.90 -24.93 20.30
N ARG A 320 -3.27 -25.40 19.22
CA ARG A 320 -2.51 -26.67 19.29
C ARG A 320 -1.30 -26.45 20.20
N PRO A 321 -1.04 -27.33 21.17
CA PRO A 321 0.01 -27.18 22.18
C PRO A 321 1.45 -27.36 21.64
N ASP A 322 1.61 -27.59 20.32
CA ASP A 322 2.88 -27.89 19.69
C ASP A 322 3.87 -26.71 19.78
N LYS A 323 4.64 -26.67 20.86
CA LYS A 323 5.87 -25.91 21.00
C LYS A 323 6.98 -26.71 20.33
N VAL A 324 7.31 -26.37 19.09
CA VAL A 324 8.53 -26.86 18.45
C VAL A 324 9.56 -25.73 18.56
N SER A 325 10.71 -26.04 19.15
CA SER A 325 11.81 -25.09 19.27
C SER A 325 12.48 -24.89 17.91
N PRO A 326 12.77 -23.65 17.48
CA PRO A 326 13.45 -23.37 16.20
C PRO A 326 14.86 -23.97 16.11
N GLU A 327 15.40 -24.46 17.22
CA GLU A 327 16.72 -25.11 17.35
C GLU A 327 16.78 -26.50 16.69
N GLU A 328 15.65 -27.14 16.40
CA GLU A 328 15.59 -28.48 15.79
C GLU A 328 15.63 -28.48 14.24
N LEU A 329 15.58 -27.29 13.61
CA LEU A 329 15.60 -27.17 12.15
C LEU A 329 17.04 -27.18 11.61
N PRO A 330 17.34 -27.95 10.55
CA PRO A 330 18.66 -27.91 9.92
C PRO A 330 18.97 -26.52 9.35
N GLU A 331 20.22 -26.07 9.45
CA GLU A 331 20.60 -24.78 8.92
C GLU A 331 20.40 -24.74 7.39
N VAL A 332 19.77 -23.68 6.89
CA VAL A 332 19.50 -23.50 5.46
C VAL A 332 20.82 -23.25 4.74
N LEU A 333 21.17 -24.10 3.78
CA LEU A 333 22.31 -23.92 2.89
C LEU A 333 22.04 -22.68 2.03
N ALA A 334 22.77 -21.60 2.33
CA ALA A 334 22.70 -20.41 1.50
C ALA A 334 23.17 -20.76 0.09
N THR A 335 22.40 -20.38 -0.94
CA THR A 335 22.94 -20.30 -2.29
C THR A 335 24.15 -19.38 -2.25
N GLU A 336 25.26 -19.71 -2.93
CA GLU A 336 26.45 -18.85 -3.00
C GLU A 336 26.06 -17.49 -3.60
N GLN A 337 25.71 -16.55 -2.73
CA GLN A 337 25.44 -15.17 -3.08
C GLN A 337 26.73 -14.40 -2.85
N LYS A 338 27.07 -13.50 -3.77
CA LYS A 338 28.14 -12.56 -3.49
C LYS A 338 27.62 -11.58 -2.43
N GLY A 339 28.22 -11.61 -1.24
CA GLY A 339 27.90 -10.72 -0.12
C GLY A 339 27.06 -11.35 0.99
N GLU A 340 27.06 -10.71 2.15
CA GLU A 340 26.52 -11.22 3.43
C GLU A 340 25.01 -10.98 3.60
N GLY A 341 24.25 -10.87 2.50
CA GLY A 341 22.85 -10.46 2.49
C GLY A 341 21.94 -11.27 3.41
N LEU A 342 22.16 -12.60 3.48
CA LEU A 342 21.40 -13.52 4.33
C LEU A 342 21.77 -13.39 5.81
N GLU A 343 23.06 -13.21 6.13
CA GLU A 343 23.53 -13.02 7.51
C GLU A 343 22.92 -11.75 8.12
N TYR A 344 22.80 -10.67 7.34
CA TYR A 344 22.11 -9.46 7.80
C TYR A 344 20.60 -9.63 7.92
N ILE A 345 19.96 -10.48 7.11
CA ILE A 345 18.56 -10.85 7.33
C ILE A 345 18.46 -11.57 8.67
N LYS A 346 19.28 -12.60 8.90
CA LYS A 346 19.33 -13.33 10.18
C LYS A 346 19.55 -12.36 11.35
N LYS A 347 20.50 -11.43 11.26
CA LYS A 347 20.80 -10.42 12.30
C LYS A 347 19.70 -9.38 12.50
N ALA A 348 19.02 -8.96 11.43
CA ALA A 348 17.85 -8.09 11.53
C ALA A 348 16.64 -8.83 12.11
N MET A 349 16.49 -10.11 11.80
CA MET A 349 15.51 -10.98 12.43
C MET A 349 15.86 -11.28 13.88
N GLN A 350 17.15 -11.40 14.24
CA GLN A 350 17.62 -11.50 15.62
C GLN A 350 17.22 -10.29 16.45
N ALA A 351 17.32 -9.06 15.92
CA ALA A 351 16.79 -7.87 16.61
C ALA A 351 15.28 -7.95 16.89
N PHE A 352 14.52 -8.72 16.11
CA PHE A 352 13.10 -9.03 16.35
C PHE A 352 12.88 -10.27 17.24
N THR A 353 13.88 -11.14 17.35
CA THR A 353 13.87 -12.34 18.21
C THR A 353 14.25 -11.97 19.65
N ASP A 354 15.13 -10.98 19.80
CA ASP A 354 15.60 -10.41 21.07
C ASP A 354 14.57 -9.48 21.74
N SER A 355 13.52 -9.07 21.02
CA SER A 355 12.40 -8.31 21.58
C SER A 355 11.61 -9.21 22.54
N ALA A 356 12.04 -9.25 23.81
CA ALA A 356 11.45 -9.92 24.97
C ALA A 356 10.60 -11.14 24.61
N LEU A 357 11.22 -12.33 24.50
CA LEU A 357 10.49 -13.60 24.39
C LEU A 357 9.31 -13.60 25.38
N VAL A 358 8.14 -13.98 24.88
CA VAL A 358 6.92 -14.03 25.69
C VAL A 358 7.20 -14.90 26.91
N ASN A 359 7.08 -14.34 28.12
CA ASN A 359 7.18 -15.13 29.35
C ASN A 359 6.17 -16.28 29.25
N PRO A 360 6.59 -17.55 29.43
CA PRO A 360 5.71 -18.71 29.23
C PRO A 360 4.44 -18.71 30.08
N GLY A 361 4.39 -17.90 31.15
CA GLY A 361 3.23 -17.69 32.03
C GLY A 361 2.47 -16.37 31.85
N ALA A 362 2.77 -15.57 30.82
CA ALA A 362 2.07 -14.30 30.58
C ALA A 362 0.63 -14.53 30.09
N THR A 363 -0.28 -13.64 30.52
CA THR A 363 -1.71 -13.70 30.17
C THR A 363 -1.89 -13.52 28.66
N ILE A 364 -2.87 -14.18 28.04
CA ILE A 364 -3.12 -14.13 26.58
C ILE A 364 -3.20 -12.69 26.05
N GLU A 365 -3.78 -11.78 26.83
CA GLU A 365 -3.88 -10.37 26.49
C GLU A 365 -2.52 -9.65 26.44
N GLU A 366 -1.62 -9.97 27.37
CA GLU A 366 -0.26 -9.44 27.41
C GLU A 366 0.55 -9.94 26.21
N GLN A 367 0.40 -11.22 25.86
CA GLN A 367 1.05 -11.79 24.68
C GLN A 367 0.59 -11.09 23.39
N ARG A 368 -0.72 -10.84 23.26
CA ARG A 368 -1.28 -10.10 22.12
C ARG A 368 -0.81 -8.67 22.08
N LYS A 369 -0.73 -7.99 23.23
CA LYS A 369 -0.24 -6.62 23.33
C LYS A 369 1.24 -6.53 22.91
N LEU A 370 2.06 -7.47 23.36
CA LEU A 370 3.46 -7.56 22.96
C LEU A 370 3.61 -7.86 21.46
N ALA A 371 2.84 -8.82 20.92
CA ALA A 371 2.84 -9.12 19.49
C ALA A 371 2.41 -7.90 18.64
N TYR A 372 1.42 -7.14 19.13
CA TYR A 372 0.97 -5.90 18.51
C TYR A 372 2.08 -4.84 18.50
N GLN A 373 2.76 -4.63 19.63
CA GLN A 373 3.90 -3.72 19.72
C GLN A 373 5.01 -4.10 18.73
N ARG A 374 5.36 -5.40 18.66
CA ARG A 374 6.34 -5.92 17.70
C ARG A 374 5.93 -5.68 16.24
N GLN A 375 4.66 -5.92 15.89
CA GLN A 375 4.15 -5.64 14.54
C GLN A 375 4.29 -4.15 14.19
N VAL A 376 3.91 -3.27 15.13
CA VAL A 376 3.96 -1.83 14.95
C VAL A 376 5.39 -1.32 14.80
N GLU A 377 6.36 -1.91 15.51
CA GLU A 377 7.79 -1.63 15.34
C GLU A 377 8.35 -2.11 13.99
N MET A 378 7.94 -3.31 13.56
CA MET A 378 8.33 -3.89 12.27
C MET A 378 7.88 -3.01 11.10
N GLU A 379 6.64 -2.52 11.15
CA GLU A 379 6.13 -1.59 10.14
C GLU A 379 6.87 -0.24 10.22
N LYS A 380 7.11 0.31 11.42
CA LYS A 380 7.77 1.62 11.57
C LYS A 380 9.20 1.68 11.04
N ASN A 381 9.99 0.67 11.36
CA ASN A 381 11.43 0.77 11.27
C ASN A 381 11.98 0.33 9.90
N SER A 382 11.12 -0.02 8.92
CA SER A 382 11.59 -0.62 7.66
C SER A 382 12.67 0.20 6.92
N ALA A 383 12.51 1.51 6.84
CA ALA A 383 13.49 2.42 6.22
C ALA A 383 14.74 2.60 7.09
N ASP A 384 14.58 2.69 8.42
CA ASP A 384 15.69 2.85 9.36
C ASP A 384 16.54 1.57 9.47
N ILE A 385 15.91 0.40 9.40
CA ILE A 385 16.55 -0.91 9.31
C ILE A 385 17.37 -1.00 8.03
N ALA A 386 16.82 -0.55 6.89
CA ALA A 386 17.56 -0.53 5.64
C ALA A 386 18.81 0.36 5.73
N LEU A 387 18.69 1.55 6.33
CA LEU A 387 19.83 2.44 6.54
C LEU A 387 20.91 1.81 7.42
N GLU A 388 20.52 1.19 8.53
CA GLU A 388 21.46 0.54 9.45
C GLU A 388 22.18 -0.63 8.78
N ARG A 389 21.50 -1.38 7.89
CA ARG A 389 22.12 -2.43 7.07
C ARG A 389 23.16 -1.85 6.11
N TRP A 390 22.84 -0.78 5.41
CA TRP A 390 23.76 -0.15 4.46
C TRP A 390 25.00 0.40 5.17
N ARG A 391 24.81 1.02 6.34
CA ARG A 391 25.90 1.52 7.19
C ARG A 391 26.86 0.40 7.59
N LYS A 392 26.34 -0.70 8.13
CA LYS A 392 27.16 -1.85 8.55
C LYS A 392 27.94 -2.45 7.39
N ALA A 393 27.30 -2.60 6.22
CA ALA A 393 27.97 -3.09 5.02
C ALA A 393 29.15 -2.18 4.57
N ASP A 394 29.02 -0.86 4.73
CA ASP A 394 30.15 0.06 4.46
C ASP A 394 31.23 0.00 5.54
N GLU A 395 30.85 -0.13 6.82
CA GLU A 395 31.80 -0.28 7.93
C GLU A 395 32.62 -1.57 7.83
N GLU A 396 31.99 -2.69 7.49
CA GLU A 396 32.68 -3.96 7.27
C GLU A 396 33.60 -3.88 6.05
N LEU A 397 33.16 -3.26 4.95
CA LEU A 397 34.06 -2.96 3.83
C LEU A 397 35.27 -2.12 4.24
N ARG A 398 35.10 -1.13 5.13
CA ARG A 398 36.22 -0.35 5.68
C ARG A 398 37.13 -1.18 6.58
N LYS A 399 36.58 -2.06 7.42
CA LYS A 399 37.34 -2.96 8.31
C LYS A 399 38.20 -3.96 7.55
N ILE A 400 37.69 -4.50 6.44
CA ILE A 400 38.44 -5.46 5.61
C ILE A 400 39.63 -4.76 4.90
N GLY A 401 39.71 -3.42 4.93
CA GLY A 401 40.87 -2.68 4.42
C GLY A 401 41.06 -2.79 2.91
N ILE A 402 40.01 -3.20 2.18
CA ILE A 402 40.05 -3.33 0.72
C ILE A 402 40.20 -1.93 0.14
N ILE A 403 41.41 -1.64 -0.35
CA ILE A 403 41.72 -0.40 -1.07
C ILE A 403 40.71 -0.29 -2.22
N SER A 404 39.90 0.77 -2.15
CA SER A 404 38.67 1.07 -2.90
C SER A 404 38.77 1.04 -4.45
N SER A 405 39.91 0.65 -5.04
CA SER A 405 40.21 0.76 -6.47
C SER A 405 40.22 -0.58 -7.24
N MET A 406 40.40 -1.72 -6.57
CA MET A 406 40.68 -3.00 -7.26
C MET A 406 39.59 -4.08 -7.16
N GLN A 407 38.64 -3.98 -6.23
CA GLN A 407 37.51 -4.92 -6.11
C GLN A 407 36.15 -4.21 -6.08
N SER A 408 35.12 -4.90 -6.56
CA SER A 408 33.77 -4.37 -6.65
C SER A 408 33.13 -4.22 -5.26
N LYS A 409 32.89 -2.98 -4.82
CA LYS A 409 32.09 -2.70 -3.60
C LYS A 409 30.72 -3.40 -3.64
N PRO A 410 30.23 -3.99 -2.53
CA PRO A 410 28.91 -4.60 -2.45
C PRO A 410 27.83 -3.53 -2.61
N VAL A 411 26.65 -3.92 -3.10
CA VAL A 411 25.54 -3.00 -3.40
C VAL A 411 25.07 -2.26 -2.14
N GLY A 412 25.09 -2.91 -0.97
CA GLY A 412 24.76 -2.28 0.32
C GLY A 412 25.65 -1.08 0.67
N ALA A 413 26.97 -1.23 0.53
CA ALA A 413 27.93 -0.16 0.79
C ALA A 413 27.82 0.98 -0.24
N LEU A 414 27.52 0.67 -1.51
CA LEU A 414 27.25 1.69 -2.52
C LEU A 414 26.02 2.53 -2.15
N MET A 415 24.92 1.91 -1.71
CA MET A 415 23.73 2.63 -1.27
C MET A 415 24.00 3.53 -0.06
N TRP A 416 24.86 3.11 0.89
CA TRP A 416 25.30 3.98 1.98
C TRP A 416 26.09 5.18 1.47
N GLN A 417 27.04 4.96 0.55
CA GLN A 417 27.82 6.04 -0.06
C GLN A 417 26.91 7.04 -0.80
N TRP A 418 25.95 6.56 -1.59
CA TRP A 418 24.96 7.41 -2.25
C TRP A 418 24.11 8.18 -1.25
N PHE A 419 23.65 7.52 -0.19
CA PHE A 419 22.92 8.17 0.89
C PHE A 419 23.73 9.30 1.54
N THR A 420 24.99 9.03 1.91
CA THR A 420 25.86 10.05 2.52
C THR A 420 26.19 11.22 1.58
N ALA A 421 26.28 10.98 0.27
CA ALA A 421 26.50 12.02 -0.73
C ALA A 421 25.23 12.83 -1.04
N LEU A 422 24.06 12.19 -0.98
CA LEU A 422 22.76 12.82 -1.26
C LEU A 422 22.30 13.75 -0.13
N MET A 423 22.56 13.40 1.12
CA MET A 423 22.16 14.18 2.30
C MET A 423 22.54 15.68 2.23
N PRO A 424 23.82 16.06 2.06
CA PRO A 424 24.21 17.47 2.04
C PRO A 424 23.57 18.24 0.87
N ILE A 425 23.35 17.60 -0.28
CA ILE A 425 22.71 18.22 -1.43
C ILE A 425 21.21 18.47 -1.16
N LEU A 426 20.54 17.55 -0.48
CA LEU A 426 19.14 17.76 -0.06
C LEU A 426 19.02 18.84 1.02
N GLU A 427 19.99 18.95 1.93
CA GLU A 427 20.03 20.02 2.92
C GLU A 427 20.21 21.40 2.26
N GLN A 428 21.08 21.49 1.24
CA GLN A 428 21.24 22.69 0.42
C GLN A 428 19.95 23.03 -0.32
N GLU A 429 19.31 22.05 -0.97
CA GLU A 429 18.05 22.27 -1.67
C GLU A 429 16.94 22.73 -0.72
N LEU A 430 16.84 22.16 0.48
CA LEU A 430 15.89 22.60 1.50
C LEU A 430 16.15 24.04 1.95
N ALA A 431 17.42 24.43 2.09
CA ALA A 431 17.78 25.80 2.42
C ALA A 431 17.38 26.79 1.31
N GLU A 432 17.56 26.43 0.04
CA GLU A 432 17.11 27.23 -1.10
C GLU A 432 15.58 27.32 -1.18
N VAL A 433 14.88 26.21 -0.95
CA VAL A 433 13.42 26.17 -0.86
C VAL A 433 12.93 27.14 0.23
N LYS A 434 13.55 27.15 1.42
CA LYS A 434 13.17 28.06 2.50
C LYS A 434 13.37 29.53 2.12
N LYS A 435 14.45 29.87 1.42
CA LYS A 435 14.70 31.22 0.88
C LYS A 435 13.64 31.62 -0.14
N VAL A 436 13.30 30.72 -1.06
CA VAL A 436 12.28 30.97 -2.09
C VAL A 436 10.89 31.11 -1.47
N LEU A 437 10.54 30.31 -0.47
CA LEU A 437 9.26 30.42 0.23
C LEU A 437 9.15 31.69 1.09
N ALA A 438 10.26 32.22 1.58
CA ALA A 438 10.29 33.47 2.35
C ALA A 438 10.24 34.73 1.46
N THR A 439 10.54 34.60 0.17
CA THR A 439 10.57 35.73 -0.77
C THR A 439 9.24 35.84 -1.52
N PRO A 440 8.47 36.92 -1.30
CA PRO A 440 7.28 37.18 -2.11
C PRO A 440 7.71 37.40 -3.57
N ASN A 441 7.00 36.79 -4.53
CA ASN A 441 7.24 36.91 -5.98
C ASN A 441 8.53 36.28 -6.55
N SER A 442 9.02 35.18 -5.96
CA SER A 442 10.06 34.39 -6.61
C SER A 442 9.63 33.89 -8.00
N ARG A 443 10.56 33.94 -8.98
CA ARG A 443 10.37 33.37 -10.32
C ARG A 443 10.46 31.85 -10.36
N ASP A 444 10.94 31.22 -9.27
CA ASP A 444 11.08 29.78 -9.19
C ASP A 444 9.76 29.10 -8.80
N LEU A 445 8.96 28.80 -9.82
CA LEU A 445 7.65 28.17 -9.67
C LEU A 445 7.72 26.71 -9.19
N ASP A 446 8.86 26.03 -9.40
CA ASP A 446 8.99 24.62 -9.05
C ASP A 446 9.23 24.47 -7.55
N ARG A 447 10.17 25.23 -6.98
CA ARG A 447 10.42 25.24 -5.52
C ARG A 447 9.21 25.71 -4.72
N LEU A 448 8.44 26.67 -5.24
CA LEU A 448 7.18 27.10 -4.61
C LEU A 448 6.08 26.01 -4.61
N SER A 449 6.17 25.06 -5.54
CA SER A 449 5.20 23.98 -5.71
C SER A 449 5.51 22.77 -4.83
N TYR A 450 6.72 22.19 -4.94
CA TYR A 450 7.09 21.01 -4.16
C TYR A 450 7.71 21.33 -2.78
N GLY A 451 8.15 22.57 -2.56
CA GLY A 451 8.89 22.97 -1.36
C GLY A 451 8.19 22.65 -0.04
N PRO A 452 6.90 23.01 0.16
CA PRO A 452 6.16 22.65 1.37
C PRO A 452 6.11 21.13 1.59
N TYR A 453 6.01 20.35 0.52
CA TYR A 453 5.96 18.88 0.60
C TYR A 453 7.30 18.26 1.00
N LEU A 454 8.41 18.91 0.65
CA LEU A 454 9.76 18.50 1.07
C LEU A 454 9.97 18.71 2.59
N GLU A 455 9.31 19.71 3.19
CA GLU A 455 9.45 20.07 4.61
C GLU A 455 8.67 19.12 5.56
N ILE A 456 7.67 18.37 5.04
CA ILE A 456 6.81 17.49 5.86
C ILE A 456 7.57 16.33 6.50
N LEU A 457 8.51 15.72 5.76
CA LEU A 457 9.22 14.52 6.19
C LEU A 457 10.71 14.82 6.45
N PRO A 458 11.34 14.21 7.46
CA PRO A 458 12.78 14.36 7.66
C PRO A 458 13.57 13.95 6.41
N LEU A 459 14.55 14.78 6.01
CA LEU A 459 15.36 14.56 4.79
C LEU A 459 16.01 13.18 4.75
N ARG A 460 16.44 12.66 5.91
CA ARG A 460 16.98 11.30 6.07
C ARG A 460 16.04 10.21 5.53
N LYS A 461 14.73 10.31 5.82
CA LYS A 461 13.74 9.35 5.33
C LYS A 461 13.44 9.53 3.84
N ILE A 462 13.45 10.77 3.35
CA ILE A 462 13.29 11.08 1.92
C ILE A 462 14.43 10.48 1.11
N ALA A 463 15.68 10.68 1.53
CA ALA A 463 16.86 10.13 0.88
C ALA A 463 16.84 8.59 0.85
N ALA A 464 16.59 7.96 2.00
CA ALA A 464 16.51 6.50 2.11
C ALA A 464 15.40 5.92 1.21
N SER A 465 14.21 6.52 1.24
CA SER A 465 13.07 6.10 0.43
C SER A 465 13.33 6.28 -1.06
N THR A 466 14.04 7.33 -1.46
CA THR A 466 14.43 7.58 -2.86
C THR A 466 15.34 6.48 -3.38
N ILE A 467 16.37 6.09 -2.61
CA ILE A 467 17.30 5.02 -2.98
C ILE A 467 16.59 3.67 -2.99
N LEU A 468 15.83 3.34 -1.93
CA LEU A 468 15.07 2.08 -1.84
C LEU A 468 14.08 1.93 -2.99
N HIS A 469 13.29 2.98 -3.28
CA HIS A 469 12.28 2.93 -4.33
C HIS A 469 12.91 2.76 -5.72
N THR A 470 13.99 3.49 -5.99
CA THR A 470 14.72 3.41 -7.26
C THR A 470 15.34 2.03 -7.47
N MET A 471 16.02 1.50 -6.44
CA MET A 471 16.58 0.15 -6.49
C MET A 471 15.49 -0.92 -6.57
N GLY A 472 14.35 -0.71 -5.90
CA GLY A 472 13.18 -1.58 -5.95
C GLY A 472 12.48 -1.64 -7.30
N ILE A 473 12.67 -0.65 -8.16
CA ILE A 473 12.17 -0.67 -9.53
C ILE A 473 13.14 -1.38 -10.48
N ILE A 474 14.44 -1.20 -10.28
CA ILE A 474 15.48 -1.81 -11.13
C ILE A 474 15.64 -3.31 -10.87
N THR A 475 15.41 -3.74 -9.63
CA THR A 475 15.44 -5.15 -9.21
C THR A 475 14.19 -5.92 -9.59
N ARG A 476 13.20 -5.30 -10.25
CA ARG A 476 12.00 -6.01 -10.67
C ARG A 476 12.36 -7.13 -11.64
N GLY A 477 11.69 -8.26 -11.47
CA GLY A 477 11.90 -9.47 -12.27
C GLY A 477 11.51 -9.29 -13.74
N LYS A 478 11.40 -10.41 -14.46
CA LYS A 478 10.98 -10.43 -15.87
C LYS A 478 9.57 -9.84 -16.01
N ASP A 479 9.37 -8.94 -16.98
CA ASP A 479 8.03 -8.50 -17.36
C ASP A 479 7.27 -9.71 -17.95
N HIS A 480 6.15 -10.10 -17.35
CA HIS A 480 5.36 -11.27 -17.76
C HIS A 480 4.90 -11.22 -19.22
N HIS A 481 4.73 -10.02 -19.80
CA HIS A 481 4.29 -9.86 -21.19
C HIS A 481 5.43 -10.00 -22.20
N SER A 482 6.63 -9.54 -21.83
CA SER A 482 7.79 -9.50 -22.72
C SER A 482 8.75 -10.67 -22.51
N GLY A 483 8.72 -11.30 -21.33
CA GLY A 483 9.71 -12.29 -20.89
C GLY A 483 11.12 -11.72 -20.65
N ALA A 484 11.33 -10.43 -20.92
CA ALA A 484 12.60 -9.73 -20.76
C ALA A 484 12.71 -9.08 -19.38
N TYR A 485 13.93 -9.07 -18.81
CA TYR A 485 14.25 -8.24 -17.66
C TYR A 485 14.22 -6.77 -18.08
N GLN A 486 13.21 -6.04 -17.62
CA GLN A 486 13.15 -4.59 -17.79
C GLN A 486 13.80 -3.94 -16.56
N THR A 487 15.12 -3.73 -16.63
CA THR A 487 15.86 -2.97 -15.61
C THR A 487 15.73 -1.46 -15.78
N GLU A 488 15.10 -1.01 -16.87
CA GLU A 488 14.91 0.40 -17.20
C GLU A 488 13.47 0.83 -16.93
N ALA A 489 13.29 2.05 -16.44
CA ALA A 489 11.97 2.60 -16.14
C ALA A 489 11.70 3.85 -16.98
N LYS A 490 10.44 4.03 -17.42
CA LYS A 490 10.01 5.31 -18.01
C LYS A 490 10.09 6.40 -16.95
N LEU A 491 10.75 7.51 -17.25
CA LEU A 491 11.03 8.56 -16.27
C LEU A 491 9.75 9.13 -15.64
N GLY A 492 8.72 9.42 -16.46
CA GLY A 492 7.45 9.95 -15.94
C GLY A 492 6.69 8.98 -15.03
N VAL A 493 6.81 7.68 -15.24
CA VAL A 493 6.19 6.68 -14.34
C VAL A 493 6.99 6.58 -13.06
N LEU A 494 8.32 6.61 -13.17
CA LEU A 494 9.24 6.57 -12.03
C LEU A 494 9.03 7.76 -11.09
N THR A 495 8.94 8.99 -11.62
CA THR A 495 8.73 10.20 -10.81
C THR A 495 7.40 10.16 -10.04
N ILE A 496 6.30 9.79 -10.71
CA ILE A 496 4.99 9.65 -10.06
C ILE A 496 5.03 8.57 -8.98
N SER A 497 5.62 7.41 -9.29
CA SER A 497 5.70 6.30 -8.33
C SER A 497 6.54 6.66 -7.10
N LEU A 498 7.62 7.44 -7.28
CA LEU A 498 8.45 7.92 -6.19
C LEU A 498 7.70 8.95 -5.33
N GLY A 499 6.99 9.88 -5.96
CA GLY A 499 6.13 10.83 -5.24
C GLY A 499 5.06 10.13 -4.40
N LYS A 500 4.43 9.07 -4.94
CA LYS A 500 3.48 8.22 -4.17
C LYS A 500 4.15 7.49 -3.02
N ALA A 501 5.37 6.98 -3.20
CA ALA A 501 6.10 6.30 -2.13
C ALA A 501 6.42 7.27 -0.96
N ILE A 502 6.81 8.50 -1.26
CA ILE A 502 7.08 9.53 -0.25
C ILE A 502 5.80 9.98 0.44
N GLU A 503 4.72 10.18 -0.31
CA GLU A 503 3.39 10.47 0.23
C GLU A 503 2.95 9.42 1.25
N GLN A 504 3.15 8.13 0.95
CA GLN A 504 2.85 7.04 1.88
C GLN A 504 3.68 7.13 3.16
N GLU A 505 4.99 7.42 3.05
CA GLU A 505 5.85 7.64 4.23
C GLU A 505 5.40 8.86 5.06
N CYS A 506 4.92 9.92 4.42
CA CYS A 506 4.36 11.08 5.11
C CYS A 506 3.07 10.74 5.87
N ILE A 507 2.16 9.98 5.25
CA ILE A 507 0.91 9.53 5.90
C ILE A 507 1.23 8.70 7.15
N VAL A 508 2.15 7.75 7.01
CA VAL A 508 2.63 6.88 8.10
C VAL A 508 3.23 7.73 9.22
N ALA A 509 4.14 8.65 8.90
CA ALA A 509 4.77 9.52 9.90
C ALA A 509 3.76 10.38 10.68
N ASN A 510 2.68 10.82 10.03
CA ASN A 510 1.64 11.65 10.65
C ASN A 510 0.66 10.85 11.50
N ALA A 511 0.27 9.64 11.08
CA ALA A 511 -0.57 8.74 11.87
C ALA A 511 0.04 8.51 13.27
N PHE A 512 1.37 8.43 13.37
CA PHE A 512 2.05 8.27 14.66
C PHE A 512 1.92 9.46 15.60
N LYS A 513 2.02 10.69 15.10
CA LYS A 513 1.90 11.89 15.94
C LYS A 513 0.53 11.94 16.62
N THR A 514 -0.52 11.57 15.89
CA THR A 514 -1.90 11.56 16.41
C THR A 514 -2.17 10.42 17.40
N THR A 515 -1.67 9.20 17.15
CA THR A 515 -1.85 8.07 18.08
C THR A 515 -1.17 8.25 19.44
N LYS A 516 0.03 8.84 19.50
CA LYS A 516 0.73 9.08 20.78
C LYS A 516 -0.03 10.04 21.71
N GLY A 517 -0.79 10.98 21.17
CA GLY A 517 -1.63 11.89 21.96
C GLY A 517 -2.92 11.26 22.48
N ARG A 518 -3.45 10.23 21.80
CA ARG A 518 -4.74 9.60 22.13
C ARG A 518 -4.64 8.52 23.21
N GLU A 519 -3.51 7.82 23.33
CA GLU A 519 -3.36 6.73 24.32
C GLU A 519 -3.41 7.23 25.77
N HIS A 520 -3.06 8.49 26.05
CA HIS A 520 -3.02 9.03 27.41
C HIS A 520 -4.42 9.35 27.99
N ASN A 521 -5.46 9.47 27.16
CA ASN A 521 -6.77 9.99 27.59
C ASN A 521 -7.89 8.93 27.57
N ASN A 522 -7.62 7.67 27.22
CA ASN A 522 -8.66 6.73 26.80
C ASN A 522 -9.44 6.07 27.97
N THR A 523 -8.84 5.94 29.16
CA THR A 523 -9.43 5.21 30.31
C THR A 523 -10.55 6.01 30.99
N THR A 524 -10.35 7.30 31.21
CA THR A 524 -11.37 8.21 31.79
C THR A 524 -12.52 8.46 30.79
N ARG A 525 -12.20 8.52 29.49
CA ARG A 525 -13.15 8.83 28.41
C ARG A 525 -14.08 7.66 28.05
N GLN A 526 -13.62 6.41 28.14
CA GLN A 526 -14.50 5.23 27.94
C GLN A 526 -15.61 5.11 28.99
N ARG A 527 -15.35 5.53 30.24
CA ARG A 527 -16.38 5.60 31.29
C ARG A 527 -17.46 6.64 30.99
N ARG A 528 -17.08 7.79 30.40
CA ARG A 528 -18.00 8.90 30.05
C ARG A 528 -18.93 8.56 28.87
N ARG A 529 -18.41 7.88 27.83
CA ARG A 529 -19.24 7.41 26.69
C ARG A 529 -20.32 6.41 27.08
N ALA A 530 -20.04 5.56 28.06
CA ALA A 530 -21.03 4.61 28.57
C ALA A 530 -22.21 5.29 29.30
N SER A 531 -22.00 6.50 29.83
CA SER A 531 -23.02 7.31 30.50
C SER A 531 -23.94 8.01 29.50
N ASN A 532 -23.40 8.64 28.44
CA ASN A 532 -24.20 9.41 27.48
C ASN A 532 -24.97 8.56 26.46
N ASN A 533 -24.54 7.32 26.19
CA ASN A 533 -25.19 6.44 25.20
C ASN A 533 -26.58 5.90 25.64
N ARG A 534 -27.06 6.26 26.84
CA ARG A 534 -28.41 5.90 27.30
C ARG A 534 -29.48 6.94 26.91
N ARG A 535 -29.10 8.13 26.49
CA ARG A 535 -30.01 9.13 25.92
C ARG A 535 -30.00 9.05 24.40
N GLY A 536 -31.04 8.43 23.83
CA GLY A 536 -31.39 8.56 22.42
C GLY A 536 -31.23 7.28 21.58
N GLN A 537 -32.21 6.38 21.65
CA GLN A 537 -32.52 5.51 20.52
C GLN A 537 -32.96 6.38 19.33
N ARG A 538 -32.03 6.73 18.43
CA ARG A 538 -32.35 7.21 17.07
C ARG A 538 -31.56 6.40 16.05
N ARG A 539 -32.06 5.19 15.79
CA ARG A 539 -31.44 4.23 14.84
C ARG A 539 -31.96 4.35 13.41
N LEU A 540 -32.48 5.52 13.01
CA LEU A 540 -33.03 5.76 11.66
C LEU A 540 -32.33 6.89 10.87
N GLN A 541 -31.41 7.66 11.47
CA GLN A 541 -30.63 8.71 10.77
C GLN A 541 -29.17 8.33 10.50
N ALA A 542 -28.69 7.18 10.98
CA ALA A 542 -27.32 6.69 10.78
C ALA A 542 -26.94 6.50 9.28
N ALA A 543 -27.94 6.44 8.38
CA ALA A 543 -27.71 6.37 6.93
C ALA A 543 -27.46 7.74 6.28
N ALA A 544 -28.04 8.83 6.80
CA ALA A 544 -27.81 10.20 6.31
C ALA A 544 -26.51 10.79 6.88
N SER A 545 -26.22 10.56 8.17
CA SER A 545 -24.94 10.96 8.78
C SER A 545 -23.74 10.15 8.26
N ALA A 546 -23.96 9.02 7.58
CA ALA A 546 -22.88 8.22 6.99
C ALA A 546 -22.38 8.82 5.67
N SER A 547 -23.23 9.50 4.89
CA SER A 547 -22.80 10.21 3.67
C SER A 547 -21.99 11.45 3.99
N ASP A 548 -22.38 12.22 5.02
CA ASP A 548 -21.66 13.42 5.44
C ASP A 548 -20.30 13.08 6.05
N LYS A 549 -20.24 12.03 6.89
CA LYS A 549 -18.97 11.49 7.41
C LYS A 549 -18.06 10.94 6.30
N SER A 550 -18.63 10.37 5.23
CA SER A 550 -17.87 9.93 4.05
C SER A 550 -17.27 11.12 3.30
N ALA A 551 -18.02 12.20 3.09
CA ALA A 551 -17.54 13.42 2.45
C ALA A 551 -16.43 14.12 3.28
N GLU A 552 -16.61 14.22 4.60
CA GLU A 552 -15.56 14.73 5.50
C GLU A 552 -14.31 13.84 5.52
N GLN A 553 -14.47 12.51 5.51
CA GLN A 553 -13.34 11.58 5.44
C GLN A 553 -12.58 11.73 4.12
N LYS A 554 -13.28 11.93 2.99
CA LYS A 554 -12.66 12.21 1.69
C LYS A 554 -11.84 13.51 1.71
N LEU A 555 -12.34 14.55 2.36
CA LEU A 555 -11.64 15.85 2.49
C LEU A 555 -10.47 15.79 3.50
N LYS A 556 -10.52 14.90 4.48
CA LYS A 556 -9.43 14.61 5.42
C LYS A 556 -8.28 13.82 4.77
N TYR A 557 -8.57 13.01 3.75
CA TYR A 557 -7.59 12.18 3.03
C TYR A 557 -7.50 12.53 1.54
N SER A 558 -7.06 13.75 1.21
CA SER A 558 -6.76 14.12 -0.19
C SER A 558 -5.37 13.63 -0.62
N GLU A 559 -5.30 13.08 -1.84
CA GLU A 559 -4.03 12.64 -2.45
C GLU A 559 -3.22 13.86 -2.88
N TRP A 560 -1.88 13.75 -2.87
CA TRP A 560 -1.05 14.85 -3.37
C TRP A 560 -1.33 15.11 -4.86
N PRO A 561 -1.33 16.38 -5.29
CA PRO A 561 -1.50 16.73 -6.69
C PRO A 561 -0.46 16.03 -7.57
N SER A 562 -0.89 15.55 -8.73
CA SER A 562 0.01 14.83 -9.66
C SER A 562 1.23 15.66 -10.07
N GLN A 563 1.04 16.97 -10.27
CA GLN A 563 2.10 17.92 -10.60
C GLN A 563 3.18 17.95 -9.52
N VAL A 564 2.78 17.98 -8.25
CA VAL A 564 3.70 17.97 -7.11
C VAL A 564 4.48 16.65 -7.06
N LYS A 565 3.79 15.51 -7.21
CA LYS A 565 4.43 14.18 -7.24
C LYS A 565 5.50 14.09 -8.32
N VAL A 566 5.21 14.59 -9.52
CA VAL A 566 6.15 14.60 -10.65
C VAL A 566 7.35 15.53 -10.36
N LYS A 567 7.12 16.77 -9.92
CA LYS A 567 8.19 17.74 -9.67
C LYS A 567 9.11 17.30 -8.54
N LEU A 568 8.54 16.86 -7.41
CA LEU A 568 9.29 16.33 -6.28
C LEU A 568 10.09 15.10 -6.68
N GLY A 569 9.45 14.13 -7.36
CA GLY A 569 10.11 12.93 -7.84
C GLY A 569 11.23 13.22 -8.84
N ALA A 570 11.03 14.18 -9.74
CA ALA A 570 12.03 14.58 -10.73
C ALA A 570 13.25 15.24 -10.07
N MET A 571 13.02 16.15 -9.12
CA MET A 571 14.09 16.79 -8.35
C MET A 571 14.94 15.74 -7.62
N LEU A 572 14.30 14.82 -6.90
CA LEU A 572 14.99 13.78 -6.13
C LEU A 572 15.78 12.82 -7.03
N LEU A 573 15.23 12.42 -8.17
CA LEU A 573 15.94 11.57 -9.13
C LEU A 573 17.10 12.31 -9.79
N SER A 574 16.99 13.60 -10.08
CA SER A 574 18.10 14.40 -10.62
C SER A 574 19.27 14.41 -9.63
N LYS A 575 19.01 14.73 -8.36
CA LYS A 575 20.04 14.73 -7.31
C LYS A 575 20.62 13.33 -7.08
N LEU A 576 19.81 12.29 -7.19
CA LEU A 576 20.30 10.91 -7.12
C LEU A 576 21.22 10.56 -8.29
N ILE A 577 20.89 10.97 -9.53
CA ILE A 577 21.75 10.74 -10.71
C ILE A 577 23.10 11.46 -10.56
N GLU A 578 23.10 12.68 -10.02
CA GLU A 578 24.30 13.48 -9.79
C GLU A 578 25.22 12.86 -8.72
N THR A 579 24.64 12.27 -7.67
CA THR A 579 25.38 11.76 -6.50
C THR A 579 25.74 10.28 -6.57
N ALA A 580 24.90 9.46 -7.19
CA ALA A 580 25.08 8.02 -7.20
C ALA A 580 26.19 7.62 -8.20
N GLN A 581 27.39 7.40 -7.70
CA GLN A 581 28.53 6.94 -8.49
C GLN A 581 28.97 5.52 -8.09
N MET A 582 29.60 4.81 -9.02
CA MET A 582 30.17 3.49 -8.78
C MET A 582 31.50 3.29 -9.52
N PRO A 583 32.46 2.55 -8.93
CA PRO A 583 33.68 2.17 -9.62
C PRO A 583 33.37 1.07 -10.64
N VAL A 584 33.71 1.32 -11.90
CA VAL A 584 33.58 0.36 -13.00
C VAL A 584 34.97 0.03 -13.52
N THR A 585 35.37 -1.23 -13.38
CA THR A 585 36.64 -1.74 -13.91
C THR A 585 36.41 -2.37 -15.28
N LYS A 586 37.11 -1.89 -16.30
CA LYS A 586 37.11 -2.49 -17.65
C LYS A 586 38.53 -2.73 -18.13
N THR A 587 38.73 -3.80 -18.90
CA THR A 587 39.99 -4.08 -19.58
C THR A 587 40.07 -3.26 -20.87
N HIS A 588 41.13 -2.47 -21.02
CA HIS A 588 41.35 -1.70 -22.24
C HIS A 588 41.58 -2.64 -23.44
N PRO A 589 40.90 -2.44 -24.60
CA PRO A 589 40.95 -3.39 -25.72
C PRO A 589 42.35 -3.58 -26.31
N ARG A 590 43.15 -2.51 -26.39
CA ARG A 590 44.53 -2.54 -26.92
C ARG A 590 45.60 -2.94 -25.90
N THR A 591 45.62 -2.34 -24.71
CA THR A 591 46.69 -2.52 -23.71
C THR A 591 46.43 -3.65 -22.71
N LYS A 592 45.23 -4.24 -22.69
CA LYS A 592 44.76 -5.26 -21.73
C LYS A 592 44.87 -4.86 -20.25
N ALA A 593 45.28 -3.63 -19.94
CA ALA A 593 45.31 -3.10 -18.58
C ALA A 593 43.89 -2.93 -18.02
N LYS A 594 43.70 -3.27 -16.74
CA LYS A 594 42.44 -3.03 -16.02
C LYS A 594 42.39 -1.57 -15.58
N ILE A 595 41.47 -0.80 -16.14
CA ILE A 595 41.24 0.60 -15.80
C ILE A 595 39.96 0.67 -14.97
N THR A 596 40.05 1.20 -13.75
CA THR A 596 38.89 1.48 -12.89
C THR A 596 38.55 2.97 -12.99
N GLN A 597 37.32 3.29 -13.37
CA GLN A 597 36.81 4.66 -13.43
C GLN A 597 35.51 4.79 -12.62
N MET A 598 35.34 5.90 -11.90
CA MET A 598 34.06 6.25 -11.28
C MET A 598 33.07 6.69 -12.38
N GLN A 599 31.93 6.01 -12.46
CA GLN A 599 30.85 6.31 -13.40
C GLN A 599 29.54 6.50 -12.65
N PRO A 600 28.60 7.30 -13.16
CA PRO A 600 27.27 7.40 -12.56
C PRO A 600 26.57 6.02 -12.60
N ALA A 601 25.93 5.67 -11.49
CA ALA A 601 25.18 4.44 -11.31
C ALA A 601 23.86 4.44 -12.09
N PHE A 602 23.29 5.63 -12.32
CA PHE A 602 22.06 5.84 -13.08
C PHE A 602 22.27 6.87 -14.18
N LEU A 603 21.54 6.70 -15.29
CA LEU A 603 21.64 7.53 -16.49
C LEU A 603 20.23 7.89 -16.97
N HIS A 604 20.05 9.13 -17.41
CA HIS A 604 18.89 9.54 -18.20
C HIS A 604 19.19 9.33 -19.69
N ARG A 605 18.43 8.45 -20.35
CA ARG A 605 18.58 8.14 -21.79
C ARG A 605 17.27 8.38 -22.52
N GLN A 606 17.34 8.81 -23.78
CA GLN A 606 16.16 8.89 -24.63
C GLN A 606 16.07 7.61 -25.49
N LYS A 607 14.90 6.97 -25.51
CA LYS A 607 14.63 5.81 -26.37
C LYS A 607 13.37 6.03 -27.18
N TYR A 608 13.34 5.50 -28.40
CA TYR A 608 12.14 5.48 -29.24
C TYR A 608 11.40 4.15 -29.03
N MET A 609 10.13 4.22 -28.64
CA MET A 609 9.25 3.07 -28.54
C MET A 609 7.99 3.36 -29.35
N ASN A 610 7.63 2.47 -30.28
CA ASN A 610 6.45 2.63 -31.15
C ASN A 610 6.42 4.01 -31.86
N GLY A 611 7.57 4.47 -32.36
CA GLY A 611 7.70 5.76 -33.04
C GLY A 611 7.66 7.01 -32.15
N LYS A 612 7.46 6.87 -30.82
CA LYS A 612 7.44 7.99 -29.87
C LYS A 612 8.73 8.02 -29.04
N ARG A 613 9.23 9.22 -28.78
CA ARG A 613 10.43 9.46 -27.96
C ARG A 613 10.07 9.47 -26.47
N PHE A 614 10.71 8.62 -25.67
CA PHE A 614 10.55 8.54 -24.22
C PHE A 614 11.86 8.80 -23.49
N GLY A 615 11.80 9.54 -22.38
CA GLY A 615 12.89 9.61 -21.40
C GLY A 615 12.88 8.37 -20.50
N MET A 616 14.02 7.69 -20.43
CA MET A 616 14.24 6.45 -19.68
C MET A 616 15.26 6.70 -18.57
N PHE A 617 14.95 6.17 -17.39
CA PHE A 617 15.88 6.04 -16.28
C PHE A 617 16.54 4.66 -16.39
N THR A 618 17.84 4.65 -16.69
CA THR A 618 18.59 3.44 -17.03
C THR A 618 19.74 3.25 -16.03
N PRO A 619 19.83 2.10 -15.33
CA PRO A 619 21.00 1.78 -14.53
C PRO A 619 22.23 1.56 -15.41
N ASN A 620 23.41 1.84 -14.87
CA ASN A 620 24.68 1.46 -15.50
C ASN A 620 24.71 -0.07 -15.68
N PRO A 621 25.13 -0.60 -16.85
CA PRO A 621 25.23 -2.05 -17.04
C PRO A 621 26.04 -2.76 -15.94
N ALA A 622 27.08 -2.11 -15.41
CA ALA A 622 27.86 -2.66 -14.30
C ALA A 622 27.04 -2.81 -13.02
N LEU A 623 26.08 -1.90 -12.77
CA LEU A 623 25.14 -2.01 -11.65
C LEU A 623 24.17 -3.17 -11.86
N VAL A 624 23.65 -3.34 -13.08
CA VAL A 624 22.74 -4.45 -13.43
C VAL A 624 23.40 -5.80 -13.16
N THR A 625 24.63 -5.99 -13.64
CA THR A 625 25.38 -7.23 -13.39
C THR A 625 25.61 -7.47 -11.89
N LYS A 626 25.89 -6.42 -11.11
CA LYS A 626 26.04 -6.54 -9.65
C LYS A 626 24.75 -6.93 -8.95
N VAL A 627 23.65 -6.26 -9.28
CA VAL A 627 22.33 -6.52 -8.68
C VAL A 627 21.82 -7.92 -9.03
N GLN A 628 22.17 -8.46 -10.20
CA GLN A 628 21.87 -9.84 -10.56
C GLN A 628 22.68 -10.87 -9.74
N SER A 629 23.89 -10.50 -9.31
CA SER A 629 24.74 -11.37 -8.47
C SER A 629 24.50 -11.22 -6.98
N GLU A 630 24.02 -10.06 -6.52
CA GLU A 630 23.82 -9.71 -5.11
C GLU A 630 22.35 -9.33 -4.87
N PRO A 631 21.52 -10.18 -4.23
CA PRO A 631 20.13 -9.84 -3.97
C PRO A 631 20.03 -8.68 -2.98
N ILE A 632 19.20 -7.69 -3.30
CA ILE A 632 18.98 -6.52 -2.45
C ILE A 632 17.94 -6.84 -1.39
N THR A 633 18.40 -7.44 -0.28
CA THR A 633 17.54 -7.91 0.82
C THR A 633 16.84 -6.77 1.59
N SER A 634 17.27 -5.52 1.41
CA SER A 634 16.66 -4.35 2.07
C SER A 634 15.28 -3.95 1.52
N LEU A 635 14.88 -4.49 0.36
CA LEU A 635 13.60 -4.16 -0.27
C LEU A 635 12.40 -4.95 0.30
N MET A 636 12.65 -6.09 0.95
CA MET A 636 11.60 -7.05 1.35
C MET A 636 10.89 -6.71 2.67
N ALA A 637 11.46 -5.84 3.51
CA ALA A 637 10.99 -5.64 4.89
C ALA A 637 9.58 -5.01 5.01
N LYS A 638 9.06 -4.36 3.96
CA LYS A 638 7.82 -3.56 4.05
C LYS A 638 6.50 -4.35 3.99
N ARG A 639 6.52 -5.61 3.53
CA ARG A 639 5.28 -6.37 3.23
C ARG A 639 5.38 -7.83 3.66
N MET A 640 5.87 -8.07 4.87
CA MET A 640 5.91 -9.41 5.46
C MET A 640 4.54 -9.77 6.07
N PRO A 641 4.20 -11.07 6.16
CA PRO A 641 2.99 -11.52 6.87
C PRO A 641 2.91 -10.93 8.28
N MET A 642 1.72 -10.51 8.69
CA MET A 642 1.51 -9.89 10.00
C MET A 642 1.53 -10.96 11.10
N ILE A 643 2.11 -10.62 12.26
CA ILE A 643 2.14 -11.50 13.45
C ILE A 643 0.92 -11.30 14.37
N VAL A 644 0.01 -10.41 13.99
CA VAL A 644 -1.24 -10.09 14.69
C VAL A 644 -2.40 -10.03 13.71
N GLU A 645 -3.62 -10.10 14.23
CA GLU A 645 -4.85 -9.95 13.44
C GLU A 645 -4.80 -8.63 12.63
N PRO A 646 -4.96 -8.68 11.28
CA PRO A 646 -4.98 -7.48 10.45
C PRO A 646 -6.17 -6.56 10.78
N LYS A 647 -6.07 -5.28 10.38
CA LYS A 647 -7.21 -4.36 10.44
C LYS A 647 -8.34 -4.87 9.55
N PRO A 648 -9.60 -4.86 10.02
CA PRO A 648 -10.75 -5.18 9.18
C PRO A 648 -10.84 -4.18 8.03
N TRP A 649 -11.28 -4.65 6.87
CA TRP A 649 -11.51 -3.79 5.71
C TRP A 649 -12.78 -2.99 5.91
N THR A 650 -12.70 -1.67 5.75
CA THR A 650 -13.85 -0.74 5.85
C THR A 650 -13.96 0.22 4.68
N GLY A 651 -12.90 0.40 3.90
CA GLY A 651 -12.84 1.39 2.83
C GLY A 651 -11.74 1.12 1.81
N TRP A 652 -11.39 2.14 1.01
CA TRP A 652 -10.40 2.02 -0.07
C TRP A 652 -9.00 1.70 0.43
N GLN A 653 -8.52 2.43 1.44
CA GLN A 653 -7.21 2.28 2.06
C GLN A 653 -7.30 1.93 3.56
N GLU A 654 -8.48 1.52 4.00
CA GLU A 654 -8.80 1.21 5.38
C GLU A 654 -8.93 -0.31 5.53
N GLY A 655 -7.83 -0.95 5.94
CA GLY A 655 -7.76 -2.39 6.16
C GLY A 655 -6.35 -2.94 5.95
N GLY A 656 -6.11 -4.18 6.40
CA GLY A 656 -4.81 -4.83 6.28
C GLY A 656 -3.80 -4.37 7.35
N TYR A 657 -2.70 -3.75 6.92
CA TYR A 657 -1.60 -3.34 7.82
C TYR A 657 -2.00 -2.21 8.78
N TYR A 658 -1.30 -2.10 9.91
CA TYR A 658 -1.65 -1.10 10.92
C TYR A 658 -1.19 0.31 10.57
N GLN A 659 -0.02 0.43 9.95
CA GLN A 659 0.66 1.70 9.73
C GLN A 659 0.66 2.07 8.25
N TYR A 660 0.90 1.09 7.37
CA TYR A 660 0.93 1.34 5.93
C TYR A 660 -0.47 1.22 5.30
N PRO A 661 -1.01 2.31 4.72
CA PRO A 661 -2.28 2.24 4.01
C PRO A 661 -2.15 1.30 2.81
N SER A 662 -3.09 0.36 2.70
CA SER A 662 -3.12 -0.64 1.63
C SER A 662 -4.39 -0.48 0.84
N SER A 663 -4.27 -0.24 -0.47
CA SER A 663 -5.44 -0.21 -1.34
C SER A 663 -6.07 -1.59 -1.43
N ILE A 664 -7.39 -1.65 -1.26
CA ILE A 664 -8.18 -2.88 -1.35
C ILE A 664 -8.16 -3.48 -2.76
N LEU A 665 -8.13 -2.64 -3.80
CA LEU A 665 -7.92 -3.06 -5.18
C LEU A 665 -6.50 -2.78 -5.64
N ARG A 666 -5.91 -3.76 -6.32
CA ARG A 666 -4.63 -3.63 -7.01
C ARG A 666 -4.89 -3.13 -8.43
N LEU A 667 -4.68 -1.83 -8.66
CA LEU A 667 -4.88 -1.21 -9.96
C LEU A 667 -3.60 -1.14 -10.78
N THR A 668 -3.75 -1.24 -12.10
CA THR A 668 -2.65 -0.98 -13.04
C THR A 668 -2.35 0.52 -13.09
N ASN A 669 -1.08 0.88 -13.26
CA ASN A 669 -0.68 2.29 -13.44
C ASN A 669 -1.41 2.92 -14.64
N GLY A 670 -2.27 3.92 -14.36
CA GLY A 670 -3.02 4.67 -15.37
C GLY A 670 -4.52 4.40 -15.39
N GLU A 671 -4.99 3.35 -14.69
CA GLU A 671 -6.40 3.03 -14.56
C GLU A 671 -7.02 3.86 -13.42
N LYS A 672 -7.78 4.91 -13.79
CA LYS A 672 -8.43 5.81 -12.82
C LYS A 672 -9.87 5.37 -12.52
N SER A 673 -10.61 4.99 -13.55
CA SER A 673 -12.04 4.65 -13.48
C SER A 673 -12.37 3.58 -12.43
N ALA A 674 -11.52 2.56 -12.26
CA ALA A 674 -11.76 1.49 -11.29
C ALA A 674 -11.84 2.00 -9.84
N LYS A 675 -11.08 3.04 -9.49
CA LYS A 675 -11.17 3.69 -8.16
C LYS A 675 -12.48 4.46 -8.03
N ASP A 676 -12.92 5.12 -9.09
CA ASP A 676 -14.16 5.91 -9.11
C ASP A 676 -15.38 4.98 -8.94
N TYR A 677 -15.42 3.87 -9.69
CA TYR A 677 -16.44 2.82 -9.53
C TYR A 677 -16.45 2.20 -8.14
N PHE A 678 -15.27 1.93 -7.58
CA PHE A 678 -15.19 1.46 -6.19
C PHE A 678 -15.79 2.47 -5.22
N THR A 679 -15.46 3.76 -5.40
CA THR A 679 -15.91 4.82 -4.50
C THR A 679 -17.43 4.95 -4.55
N ALA A 680 -18.02 4.95 -5.74
CA ALA A 680 -19.47 4.97 -5.92
C ALA A 680 -20.15 3.74 -5.29
N ALA A 681 -19.58 2.53 -5.46
CA ALA A 681 -20.10 1.31 -4.84
C ALA A 681 -19.97 1.31 -3.31
N HIS A 682 -18.91 1.91 -2.78
CA HIS A 682 -18.72 2.11 -1.33
C HIS A 682 -19.79 3.03 -0.75
N GLU A 683 -20.08 4.16 -1.41
CA GLU A 683 -21.10 5.13 -0.98
C GLU A 683 -22.50 4.54 -1.01
N GLN A 684 -22.81 3.68 -1.98
CA GLN A 684 -24.08 2.93 -2.03
C GLN A 684 -24.18 1.83 -0.97
N GLY A 685 -23.07 1.51 -0.27
CA GLY A 685 -23.04 0.52 0.80
C GLY A 685 -23.02 -0.94 0.31
N ASP A 686 -22.73 -1.17 -0.97
CA ASP A 686 -22.70 -2.50 -1.59
C ASP A 686 -21.44 -3.31 -1.24
N MET A 687 -20.40 -2.63 -0.75
CA MET A 687 -19.10 -3.24 -0.45
C MET A 687 -19.06 -4.05 0.85
N LYS A 688 -20.10 -4.00 1.69
CA LYS A 688 -20.12 -4.62 3.04
C LYS A 688 -19.80 -6.12 3.02
N GLN A 689 -20.33 -6.87 2.07
CA GLN A 689 -20.06 -8.31 1.95
C GLN A 689 -18.62 -8.59 1.54
N ILE A 690 -18.07 -7.78 0.64
CA ILE A 690 -16.67 -7.91 0.19
C ILE A 690 -15.73 -7.61 1.37
N TYR A 691 -16.01 -6.56 2.15
CA TYR A 691 -15.27 -6.24 3.36
C TYR A 691 -15.29 -7.37 4.38
N ALA A 692 -16.46 -7.95 4.65
CA ALA A 692 -16.59 -9.09 5.56
C ALA A 692 -15.82 -10.31 5.06
N GLY A 693 -15.91 -10.64 3.76
CA GLY A 693 -15.19 -11.76 3.16
C GLY A 693 -13.67 -11.59 3.22
N LEU A 694 -13.14 -10.44 2.81
CA LEU A 694 -11.70 -10.15 2.87
C LEU A 694 -11.18 -10.14 4.30
N THR A 695 -11.97 -9.58 5.23
CA THR A 695 -11.64 -9.58 6.65
C THR A 695 -11.60 -11.01 7.20
N ALA A 696 -12.57 -11.87 6.86
CA ALA A 696 -12.57 -13.27 7.28
C ALA A 696 -11.35 -14.04 6.74
N LEU A 697 -10.98 -13.82 5.46
CA LEU A 697 -9.77 -14.41 4.88
C LEU A 697 -8.50 -13.93 5.62
N GLY A 698 -8.39 -12.63 5.89
CA GLY A 698 -7.24 -12.04 6.58
C GLY A 698 -7.11 -12.46 8.06
N LYS A 699 -8.23 -12.81 8.71
CA LYS A 699 -8.25 -13.29 10.10
C LYS A 699 -7.75 -14.72 10.26
N THR A 700 -7.59 -15.48 9.18
CA THR A 700 -7.16 -16.88 9.25
C THR A 700 -5.69 -16.96 9.67
N PRO A 701 -5.37 -17.52 10.86
CA PRO A 701 -3.98 -17.62 11.32
C PRO A 701 -3.25 -18.73 10.56
N TRP A 702 -2.01 -18.45 10.17
CA TRP A 702 -1.12 -19.42 9.51
C TRP A 702 0.03 -19.80 10.45
N LYS A 703 0.45 -21.07 10.39
CA LYS A 703 1.66 -21.56 11.05
C LYS A 703 2.48 -22.34 10.02
N ILE A 704 3.80 -22.23 10.10
CA ILE A 704 4.70 -23.03 9.26
C ILE A 704 4.62 -24.49 9.71
N ASN A 705 4.48 -25.42 8.77
CA ASN A 705 4.60 -26.84 9.05
C ASN A 705 6.08 -27.21 9.13
N HIS A 706 6.56 -27.51 10.33
CA HIS A 706 7.98 -27.77 10.60
C HIS A 706 8.48 -29.06 9.96
N ASP A 707 7.68 -30.13 9.92
CA ASP A 707 8.08 -31.40 9.31
C ASP A 707 8.30 -31.26 7.80
N VAL A 708 7.38 -30.54 7.15
CA VAL A 708 7.50 -30.21 5.72
C VAL A 708 8.68 -29.29 5.47
N LEU A 709 8.86 -28.26 6.31
CA LEU A 709 10.00 -27.36 6.20
C LEU A 709 11.32 -28.13 6.32
N LYS A 710 11.43 -29.06 7.26
CA LYS A 710 12.62 -29.90 7.45
C LYS A 710 12.96 -30.70 6.18
N VAL A 711 11.99 -31.40 5.61
CA VAL A 711 12.19 -32.16 4.35
C VAL A 711 12.54 -31.23 3.19
N GLN A 712 11.91 -30.05 3.11
CA GLN A 712 12.25 -29.05 2.10
C GLN A 712 13.68 -28.54 2.26
N LEU A 713 14.15 -28.33 3.49
CA LEU A 713 15.51 -27.91 3.78
C LEU A 713 16.53 -29.00 3.45
N GLU A 714 16.24 -30.27 3.77
CA GLU A 714 17.09 -31.39 3.35
C GLU A 714 17.22 -31.47 1.82
N ALA A 715 16.10 -31.36 1.10
CA ALA A 715 16.11 -31.33 -0.37
C ALA A 715 16.84 -30.09 -0.93
N TRP A 716 16.63 -28.92 -0.33
CA TRP A 716 17.31 -27.69 -0.73
C TRP A 716 18.83 -27.77 -0.53
N ASN A 717 19.24 -28.27 0.64
CA ASN A 717 20.63 -28.41 1.07
C ASN A 717 21.38 -29.49 0.27
N SER A 718 20.68 -30.46 -0.32
CA SER A 718 21.30 -31.43 -1.25
C SER A 718 21.92 -30.76 -2.48
N GLY A 719 21.40 -29.59 -2.89
CA GLY A 719 21.82 -28.88 -4.09
C GLY A 719 21.34 -29.52 -5.40
N GLU A 720 20.65 -30.65 -5.35
CA GLU A 720 20.15 -31.37 -6.52
C GLU A 720 18.82 -30.80 -7.05
N ALA A 721 18.48 -31.15 -8.29
CA ALA A 721 17.22 -30.77 -8.91
C ALA A 721 16.08 -31.67 -8.41
N ILE A 722 15.55 -31.38 -7.22
CA ILE A 722 14.46 -32.14 -6.60
C ILE A 722 13.14 -31.37 -6.70
N ALA A 723 12.10 -32.01 -7.25
CA ALA A 723 10.79 -31.42 -7.47
C ALA A 723 10.86 -30.08 -8.23
N ASN A 724 10.53 -28.97 -7.56
CA ASN A 724 10.56 -27.62 -8.14
C ASN A 724 11.81 -26.83 -7.75
N PHE A 725 12.76 -27.40 -6.99
CA PHE A 725 14.01 -26.75 -6.66
C PHE A 725 14.99 -26.83 -7.83
N ALA A 726 15.51 -25.67 -8.24
CA ALA A 726 16.55 -25.59 -9.26
C ALA A 726 17.89 -26.08 -8.70
N PRO A 727 18.70 -26.80 -9.50
CA PRO A 727 20.00 -27.30 -9.04
C PRO A 727 20.94 -26.15 -8.69
N LEU A 728 21.78 -26.34 -7.65
CA LEU A 728 22.78 -25.36 -7.22
C LEU A 728 23.86 -25.16 -8.27
N HIS A 729 24.35 -26.26 -8.84
CA HIS A 729 25.35 -26.30 -9.90
C HIS A 729 24.78 -27.01 -11.13
N PRO A 730 24.04 -26.32 -12.00
CA PRO A 730 23.54 -26.92 -13.24
C PRO A 730 24.72 -27.24 -14.16
N HIS A 731 24.98 -28.52 -14.40
CA HIS A 731 25.89 -28.97 -15.45
C HIS A 731 25.19 -28.80 -16.81
N ILE A 732 25.51 -27.72 -17.51
CA ILE A 732 25.05 -27.48 -18.88
C ILE A 732 26.29 -27.21 -19.73
N ASP A 733 26.61 -28.16 -20.62
CA ASP A 733 27.76 -28.05 -21.51
C ASP A 733 27.48 -27.02 -22.60
N ILE A 734 28.44 -26.12 -22.81
CA ILE A 734 28.38 -25.13 -23.88
C ILE A 734 28.91 -25.80 -25.15
N PRO A 735 28.14 -25.82 -26.26
CA PRO A 735 28.62 -26.41 -27.51
C PRO A 735 29.86 -25.65 -28.01
N ALA A 736 30.79 -26.38 -28.62
CA ALA A 736 32.01 -25.78 -29.17
C ALA A 736 31.68 -24.78 -30.28
N GLU A 737 32.43 -23.68 -30.36
CA GLU A 737 32.25 -22.68 -31.42
C GLU A 737 32.54 -23.33 -32.78
N PRO A 738 31.65 -23.21 -33.78
CA PRO A 738 31.88 -23.77 -35.10
C PRO A 738 33.03 -23.05 -35.80
N GLU A 739 33.81 -23.81 -36.58
CA GLU A 739 34.91 -23.27 -37.38
C GLU A 739 34.46 -22.14 -38.32
N PRO A 740 35.33 -21.15 -38.62
CA PRO A 740 34.99 -20.06 -39.52
C PRO A 740 34.66 -20.57 -40.92
N SER A 741 33.37 -20.63 -41.25
CA SER A 741 32.85 -21.09 -42.55
C SER A 741 32.29 -19.93 -43.37
N THR A 742 32.29 -20.06 -44.71
CA THR A 742 31.69 -19.08 -45.63
C THR A 742 30.17 -18.95 -45.44
N ASP A 743 29.50 -20.01 -44.96
CA ASP A 743 28.08 -19.96 -44.60
C ASP A 743 27.91 -19.47 -43.15
N PRO A 744 27.14 -18.39 -42.91
CA PRO A 744 26.84 -17.91 -41.56
C PRO A 744 25.80 -18.75 -40.81
N SER A 745 25.13 -19.72 -41.44
CA SER A 745 24.07 -20.52 -40.81
C SER A 745 24.50 -21.35 -39.60
N PRO A 746 25.67 -22.02 -39.58
CA PRO A 746 26.10 -22.83 -38.43
C PRO A 746 26.42 -21.96 -37.23
N ARG A 747 27.07 -20.81 -37.46
CA ARG A 747 27.36 -19.82 -36.42
C ARG A 747 26.09 -19.22 -35.82
N ARG A 748 25.06 -18.96 -36.63
CA ARG A 748 23.76 -18.48 -36.12
C ARG A 748 23.05 -19.52 -35.25
N ARG A 749 23.11 -20.80 -35.63
CA ARG A 749 22.55 -21.91 -34.84
C ARG A 749 23.27 -22.04 -33.50
N TRP A 750 24.60 -22.08 -33.52
CA TRP A 750 25.42 -22.08 -32.31
C TRP A 750 25.12 -20.88 -31.39
N LEU A 751 25.05 -19.66 -31.92
CA LEU A 751 24.67 -18.46 -31.13
C LEU A 751 23.26 -18.57 -30.52
N THR A 752 22.33 -19.26 -31.18
CA THR A 752 20.98 -19.47 -30.66
C THR A 752 21.00 -20.50 -29.52
N GLU A 753 21.71 -21.61 -29.70
CA GLU A 753 21.89 -22.65 -28.68
C GLU A 753 22.61 -22.10 -27.44
N VAL A 754 23.69 -21.33 -27.62
CA VAL A 754 24.40 -20.67 -26.50
C VAL A 754 23.46 -19.73 -25.74
N ARG A 755 22.66 -18.92 -26.45
CA ARG A 755 21.66 -18.04 -25.81
C ARG A 755 20.60 -18.82 -25.04
N GLU A 756 20.14 -19.95 -25.56
CA GLU A 756 19.18 -20.82 -24.87
C GLU A 756 19.79 -21.42 -23.59
N ILE A 757 21.05 -21.87 -23.66
CA ILE A 757 21.80 -22.39 -22.51
C ILE A 757 21.99 -21.29 -21.45
N GLU A 758 22.41 -20.09 -21.84
CA GLU A 758 22.56 -18.95 -20.93
C GLU A 758 21.22 -18.55 -20.29
N ASN A 759 20.13 -18.58 -21.05
CA ASN A 759 18.78 -18.30 -20.55
C ASN A 759 18.32 -19.37 -19.55
N ARG A 760 18.60 -20.66 -19.81
CA ARG A 760 18.33 -21.75 -18.86
C ARG A 760 19.13 -21.59 -17.58
N ARG A 761 20.44 -21.30 -17.67
CA ARG A 761 21.31 -21.07 -16.52
C ARG A 761 20.81 -19.89 -15.67
N SER A 762 20.46 -18.78 -16.32
CA SER A 762 19.88 -17.61 -15.65
C SER A 762 18.51 -17.91 -15.03
N GLY A 763 17.71 -18.76 -15.69
CA GLY A 763 16.44 -19.26 -15.19
C GLY A 763 16.58 -20.06 -13.91
N TYR A 764 17.52 -21.01 -13.86
CA TYR A 764 17.81 -21.79 -12.65
C TYR A 764 18.30 -20.92 -11.50
N HIS A 765 19.23 -19.98 -11.77
CA HIS A 765 19.67 -19.00 -10.77
C HIS A 765 18.50 -18.19 -10.21
N SER A 766 17.62 -17.70 -11.08
CA SER A 766 16.45 -16.91 -10.67
C SER A 766 15.46 -17.71 -9.83
N GLN A 767 15.19 -18.97 -10.20
CA GLN A 767 14.34 -19.89 -9.44
C GLN A 767 14.90 -20.22 -8.06
N ARG A 768 16.23 -20.22 -7.91
CA ARG A 768 16.91 -20.45 -6.62
C ARG A 768 17.08 -19.17 -5.79
N CYS A 769 16.95 -17.99 -6.40
CA CYS A 769 16.92 -16.73 -5.68
C CYS A 769 15.52 -16.38 -5.15
N PHE A 770 14.47 -16.75 -5.89
CA PHE A 770 13.08 -16.68 -5.45
C PHE A 770 12.82 -17.73 -4.38
#